data_AF-A0A3E4UX51-F1
#
_entry.id   AF-A0A3E4UX51-F1
#
_cell.length_a   1.000
_cell.length_b   1.000
_cell.length_c   1.000
_cell.angle_alpha   90.00
_cell.angle_beta   90.00
_cell.angle_gamma   90.00
#
_symmetry.space_group_name_H-M   'P 1'
#
loop_
_entity.id
_entity.type
_entity.pdbx_description
1 polymer ?
#
loop_
_entity_poly.entity_id
_entity_poly.type
_entity_poly.pdbx_seq_one_letter_code
_entity_poly.pdbx_strand_id
1 'polypeptide(L)'
;MTSLEFVSGKVTAGDLEYIQKNVNQIQEFKCNLKNGLTYEDKKGAQSTVFPGWTFSEKASLTTVELGGFTDIGSYAFWKTKNLTSVKIEDAQIIKASAFSGAEKLTEVNIPNVTKISQWGFSKCRNLVTVNMPKVEKIGPGAFLASGYLNITLPASLKSISGAAFGVAESYGQPGEKVEFHVVMEGATPPTVEPEHNENSPFKDAAQTSTLEVPEGSEDTYLKSEFGDEEKGTWCNLPLKGISTDATVTFDVNGTLTTEKIPVGEMIGDKLPENPEKNGFVFTGWNTAKDGSGQEVTDQTVVEGDMTVFAVFDDLKATDTWTLVYHWEDQDNLAGVRPALLTPRLIDESSSAHAADTQGNNVTFSPGPAPQDYVYTFENVPRYNKIGEKAQWRVSPGIPAKNYKITLEEAGEHAYKATYALNVRKQDKTVKVEWAGGDEANRPEIKVRFVKRGFINDWVTEIEEVVLNEENGYTHTWKDMVEYESGKEEYPYYPIYSIEAIETIDGYETTYSVEKMKDEDVYPFDENGQLVITNTAIDKQAPNVSVKGEGNGDRFRKITGIAVHDTEGVKELKVNNTITVINSKYKYLTDIEKLGVKEGENTAVVTDNAGNAKSVTFYYDTTAPTFNWIVDNKTQAQSKEVRLETSEEIQLPDEGWSLKGEENGVFVYVKTFYANWKDKNFTVTDLAGNVSEPQFVEVKRIDNSRPTVVELTQDITDWTNKDVTVTIKTSTDCVAPEGWKQVNKRTFTKVFNANGEYSVTLTSVTGLTGDAHLFSITNIDKEAPVIDYAAIESANGYRKEIPVNEGEEYTEEKLVEMFTKPEWVSDNSGTATFKVDKWGLEHGLDGYQPFTSKTPGEYKVRFYAYDAAGNNSSFDV
;
A
#
# COMPACT_ATOMS: atom_id res chain seq x y z
N MET A 1 6.64 -31.26 -17.88
CA MET A 1 6.52 -29.99 -17.13
C MET A 1 5.21 -29.35 -17.53
N THR A 2 4.27 -29.25 -16.59
CA THR A 2 2.93 -28.68 -16.80
C THR A 2 2.78 -27.30 -16.15
N SER A 3 3.63 -26.95 -15.18
CA SER A 3 3.68 -25.62 -14.56
C SER A 3 5.15 -25.18 -14.50
N LEU A 4 5.40 -23.89 -14.74
CA LEU A 4 6.73 -23.29 -14.66
C LEU A 4 6.63 -21.89 -14.04
N GLU A 5 7.45 -21.67 -13.02
CA GLU A 5 7.55 -20.39 -12.31
C GLU A 5 9.01 -19.98 -12.17
N PHE A 6 9.33 -18.76 -12.55
CA PHE A 6 10.62 -18.13 -12.24
C PHE A 6 10.51 -17.41 -10.89
N VAL A 7 11.26 -17.87 -9.90
CA VAL A 7 11.16 -17.40 -8.50
C VAL A 7 12.17 -16.29 -8.17
N SER A 8 13.40 -16.38 -8.67
CA SER A 8 14.46 -15.38 -8.42
C SER A 8 15.58 -15.47 -9.46
N GLY A 9 16.45 -14.46 -9.50
CA GLY A 9 17.63 -14.43 -10.36
C GLY A 9 17.41 -13.70 -11.68
N LYS A 10 17.91 -14.25 -12.78
CA LYS A 10 17.91 -13.59 -14.09
C LYS A 10 17.31 -14.53 -15.14
N VAL A 11 16.22 -14.09 -15.77
CA VAL A 11 15.62 -14.73 -16.94
C VAL A 11 16.18 -14.07 -18.19
N THR A 12 16.68 -14.85 -19.14
CA THR A 12 17.17 -14.34 -20.42
C THR A 12 16.18 -14.64 -21.54
N ALA A 13 16.26 -13.90 -22.64
CA ALA A 13 15.52 -14.23 -23.85
C ALA A 13 15.80 -15.66 -24.35
N GLY A 14 17.00 -16.18 -24.09
CA GLY A 14 17.37 -17.58 -24.39
C GLY A 14 16.55 -18.60 -23.60
N ASP A 15 16.26 -18.31 -22.33
CA ASP A 15 15.44 -19.20 -21.48
C ASP A 15 14.00 -19.27 -22.00
N LEU A 16 13.42 -18.12 -22.37
CA LEU A 16 12.08 -18.05 -22.94
C LEU A 16 12.01 -18.67 -24.34
N GLU A 17 13.04 -18.53 -25.17
CA GLU A 17 13.16 -19.26 -26.44
C GLU A 17 13.28 -20.77 -26.25
N TYR A 18 13.98 -21.21 -25.21
CA TYR A 18 14.08 -22.62 -24.87
C TYR A 18 12.70 -23.19 -24.49
N ILE A 19 11.93 -22.48 -23.66
CA ILE A 19 10.56 -22.86 -23.28
C ILE A 19 9.67 -22.93 -24.53
N GLN A 20 9.75 -21.91 -25.38
CA GLN A 20 9.01 -21.85 -26.64
C GLN A 20 9.27 -23.10 -27.50
N LYS A 21 10.53 -23.50 -27.69
CA LYS A 21 10.92 -24.61 -28.57
C LYS A 21 10.70 -26.00 -27.94
N ASN A 22 10.94 -26.14 -26.64
CA ASN A 22 11.09 -27.45 -26.01
C ASN A 22 9.95 -27.83 -25.05
N VAL A 23 9.18 -26.87 -24.54
CA VAL A 23 8.13 -27.13 -23.53
C VAL A 23 6.75 -27.03 -24.16
N ASN A 24 6.23 -28.15 -24.67
CA ASN A 24 4.96 -28.17 -25.43
C ASN A 24 3.69 -28.42 -24.60
N GLN A 25 3.84 -28.93 -23.37
CA GLN A 25 2.73 -29.32 -22.50
C GLN A 25 2.56 -28.38 -21.28
N ILE A 26 3.10 -27.16 -21.36
CA ILE A 26 2.95 -26.16 -20.29
C ILE A 26 1.48 -25.73 -20.19
N GLN A 27 0.93 -25.77 -18.99
CA GLN A 27 -0.43 -25.36 -18.62
C GLN A 27 -0.41 -24.06 -17.84
N GLU A 28 0.58 -23.87 -16.97
CA GLU A 28 0.72 -22.66 -16.15
C GLU A 28 2.10 -22.04 -16.32
N PHE A 29 2.13 -20.73 -16.51
CA PHE A 29 3.38 -19.96 -16.58
C PHE A 29 3.34 -18.75 -15.66
N LYS A 30 4.38 -18.59 -14.82
CA LYS A 30 4.54 -17.44 -13.94
C LYS A 30 5.93 -16.81 -14.07
N CYS A 31 5.96 -15.50 -14.28
CA CYS A 31 7.19 -14.73 -14.35
C CYS A 31 6.96 -13.33 -13.77
N ASN A 32 7.41 -13.10 -12.54
CA ASN A 32 7.18 -11.86 -11.81
C ASN A 32 8.52 -11.18 -11.54
N LEU A 33 8.84 -10.09 -12.26
CA LEU A 33 10.10 -9.33 -12.16
C LEU A 33 10.24 -8.51 -10.85
N LYS A 34 9.59 -8.97 -9.78
CA LYS A 34 9.63 -8.40 -8.42
C LYS A 34 10.59 -9.26 -7.58
N ASN A 35 10.99 -8.79 -6.39
CA ASN A 35 11.83 -9.54 -5.44
C ASN A 35 13.18 -10.04 -5.99
N GLY A 36 13.84 -9.26 -6.85
CA GLY A 36 15.18 -9.58 -7.36
C GLY A 36 15.21 -10.49 -8.59
N LEU A 37 14.06 -10.79 -9.21
CA LEU A 37 14.01 -11.40 -10.55
C LEU A 37 14.12 -10.30 -11.63
N THR A 38 15.04 -10.45 -12.59
CA THR A 38 15.17 -9.54 -13.75
C THR A 38 15.01 -10.30 -15.06
N TYR A 39 14.58 -9.61 -16.12
CA TYR A 39 14.54 -10.14 -17.48
C TYR A 39 15.53 -9.40 -18.39
N GLU A 40 16.34 -10.14 -19.15
CA GLU A 40 17.22 -9.62 -20.18
C GLU A 40 16.75 -10.00 -21.59
N ASP A 41 16.68 -9.00 -22.46
CA ASP A 41 16.27 -9.18 -23.85
C ASP A 41 17.36 -9.85 -24.72
N LYS A 42 17.06 -10.01 -26.01
CA LYS A 42 18.01 -10.62 -26.98
C LYS A 42 19.31 -9.83 -27.17
N LYS A 43 19.38 -8.58 -26.71
CA LYS A 43 20.58 -7.73 -26.75
C LYS A 43 21.37 -7.80 -25.44
N GLY A 44 20.91 -8.58 -24.46
CA GLY A 44 21.50 -8.67 -23.12
C GLY A 44 21.18 -7.45 -22.24
N ALA A 45 20.20 -6.64 -22.61
CA ALA A 45 19.78 -5.48 -21.82
C ALA A 45 18.60 -5.86 -20.91
N GLN A 46 18.59 -5.36 -19.68
CA GLN A 46 17.44 -5.51 -18.80
C GLN A 46 16.20 -4.86 -19.44
N SER A 47 15.09 -5.58 -19.46
CA SER A 47 13.87 -5.19 -20.16
C SER A 47 12.62 -5.50 -19.35
N THR A 48 11.61 -4.67 -19.50
CA THR A 48 10.25 -4.88 -18.98
C THR A 48 9.27 -5.25 -20.10
N VAL A 49 9.77 -5.59 -21.29
CA VAL A 49 8.93 -6.02 -22.43
C VAL A 49 8.90 -7.53 -22.48
N PHE A 50 7.74 -8.13 -22.22
CA PHE A 50 7.57 -9.56 -22.36
C PHE A 50 7.74 -9.93 -23.85
N PRO A 51 8.63 -10.86 -24.21
CA PRO A 51 8.94 -11.12 -25.61
C PRO A 51 7.74 -11.66 -26.40
N GLY A 52 7.63 -11.20 -27.64
CA GLY A 52 6.64 -11.71 -28.58
C GLY A 52 6.89 -13.16 -28.95
N TRP A 53 5.86 -13.83 -29.45
CA TRP A 53 5.87 -15.24 -29.90
C TRP A 53 6.15 -16.32 -28.84
N THR A 54 6.49 -15.95 -27.61
CA THR A 54 6.98 -16.87 -26.55
C THR A 54 6.06 -18.07 -26.30
N PHE A 55 4.76 -17.84 -26.18
CA PHE A 55 3.73 -18.87 -25.96
C PHE A 55 2.77 -19.00 -27.15
N SER A 56 3.19 -18.55 -28.33
CA SER A 56 2.41 -18.68 -29.55
C SER A 56 2.07 -20.15 -29.85
N GLU A 57 0.80 -20.40 -30.14
CA GLU A 57 0.17 -21.70 -30.42
C GLU A 57 0.31 -22.76 -29.32
N LYS A 58 0.64 -22.37 -28.07
CA LYS A 58 0.72 -23.29 -26.93
C LYS A 58 -0.68 -23.70 -26.46
N ALA A 59 -1.22 -24.72 -27.12
CA ALA A 59 -2.58 -25.20 -26.89
C ALA A 59 -2.81 -25.74 -25.47
N SER A 60 -1.79 -26.19 -24.75
CA SER A 60 -1.95 -26.67 -23.37
C SER A 60 -2.01 -25.55 -22.32
N LEU A 61 -1.60 -24.31 -22.67
CA LEU A 61 -1.51 -23.20 -21.72
C LEU A 61 -2.90 -22.74 -21.29
N THR A 62 -3.17 -22.78 -19.99
CA THR A 62 -4.44 -22.40 -19.35
C THR A 62 -4.33 -21.16 -18.50
N THR A 63 -3.19 -20.92 -17.83
CA THR A 63 -3.01 -19.75 -16.95
C THR A 63 -1.65 -19.08 -17.15
N VAL A 64 -1.65 -17.76 -17.08
CA VAL A 64 -0.45 -16.91 -17.18
C VAL A 64 -0.47 -15.85 -16.08
N GLU A 65 0.64 -15.68 -15.38
CA GLU A 65 0.86 -14.59 -14.44
C GLU A 65 2.19 -13.90 -14.75
N LEU A 66 2.12 -12.62 -15.11
CA LEU A 66 3.27 -11.78 -15.41
C LEU A 66 3.26 -10.51 -14.57
N GLY A 67 4.35 -10.28 -13.84
CA GLY A 67 4.56 -9.11 -12.99
C GLY A 67 5.79 -8.34 -13.42
N GLY A 68 5.74 -7.01 -13.35
CA GLY A 68 6.83 -6.11 -13.71
C GLY A 68 7.09 -5.94 -15.21
N PHE A 69 6.25 -6.52 -16.08
CA PHE A 69 6.31 -6.29 -17.52
C PHE A 69 5.38 -5.15 -17.95
N THR A 70 5.94 -4.08 -18.52
CA THR A 70 5.21 -2.90 -19.02
C THR A 70 4.52 -3.16 -20.36
N ASP A 71 5.04 -4.09 -21.15
CA ASP A 71 4.52 -4.39 -22.48
C ASP A 71 4.37 -5.89 -22.65
N ILE A 72 3.22 -6.32 -23.18
CA ILE A 72 3.06 -7.69 -23.67
C ILE A 72 3.39 -7.71 -25.16
N GLY A 73 4.44 -8.44 -25.52
CA GLY A 73 4.99 -8.52 -26.87
C GLY A 73 4.00 -9.02 -27.92
N SER A 74 4.22 -8.62 -29.17
CA SER A 74 3.37 -9.02 -30.29
C SER A 74 3.34 -10.55 -30.42
N TYR A 75 2.15 -11.12 -30.60
CA TYR A 75 1.94 -12.57 -30.69
C TYR A 75 2.40 -13.39 -29.47
N ALA A 76 2.65 -12.77 -28.31
CA ALA A 76 3.18 -13.47 -27.12
C ALA A 76 2.35 -14.70 -26.73
N PHE A 77 1.02 -14.62 -26.81
CA PHE A 77 0.06 -15.67 -26.46
C PHE A 77 -0.90 -15.97 -27.62
N TRP A 78 -0.46 -15.74 -28.86
CA TRP A 78 -1.29 -15.95 -30.05
C TRP A 78 -1.77 -17.41 -30.13
N LYS A 79 -3.06 -17.62 -30.42
CA LYS A 79 -3.73 -18.93 -30.51
C LYS A 79 -3.48 -19.85 -29.30
N THR A 80 -3.37 -19.30 -28.11
CA THR A 80 -3.39 -20.07 -26.85
C THR A 80 -4.83 -20.47 -26.52
N LYS A 81 -5.39 -21.39 -27.32
CA LYS A 81 -6.84 -21.67 -27.35
C LYS A 81 -7.46 -22.09 -26.01
N ASN A 82 -6.66 -22.65 -25.10
CA ASN A 82 -7.12 -23.07 -23.78
C ASN A 82 -6.81 -22.08 -22.66
N LEU A 83 -6.24 -20.89 -22.96
CA LEU A 83 -5.95 -19.86 -21.97
C LEU A 83 -7.27 -19.34 -21.39
N THR A 84 -7.49 -19.56 -20.09
CA THR A 84 -8.70 -19.14 -19.37
C THR A 84 -8.43 -17.96 -18.44
N SER A 85 -7.18 -17.73 -18.04
CA SER A 85 -6.81 -16.66 -17.10
C SER A 85 -5.47 -16.03 -17.48
N VAL A 86 -5.43 -14.69 -17.52
CA VAL A 86 -4.21 -13.90 -17.64
C VAL A 86 -4.17 -12.83 -16.55
N LYS A 87 -3.06 -12.79 -15.80
CA LYS A 87 -2.77 -11.75 -14.82
C LYS A 87 -1.57 -10.95 -15.29
N ILE A 88 -1.79 -9.69 -15.65
CA ILE A 88 -0.81 -8.76 -16.25
C ILE A 88 -0.97 -7.36 -15.64
N GLU A 89 -0.98 -7.28 -14.31
CA GLU A 89 -1.37 -6.07 -13.57
C GLU A 89 -0.49 -4.85 -13.87
N ASP A 90 0.81 -5.07 -14.15
CA ASP A 90 1.78 -4.01 -14.42
C ASP A 90 1.84 -3.60 -15.91
N ALA A 91 1.11 -4.30 -16.80
CA ALA A 91 1.14 -4.05 -18.23
C ALA A 91 0.46 -2.72 -18.58
N GLN A 92 1.16 -1.91 -19.39
CA GLN A 92 0.68 -0.64 -19.93
C GLN A 92 0.28 -0.79 -21.41
N ILE A 93 0.94 -1.66 -22.17
CA ILE A 93 0.70 -1.83 -23.61
C ILE A 93 0.48 -3.29 -23.97
N ILE A 94 -0.65 -3.59 -24.59
CA ILE A 94 -0.90 -4.86 -25.28
C ILE A 94 -0.53 -4.68 -26.76
N LYS A 95 0.55 -5.34 -27.20
CA LYS A 95 1.02 -5.23 -28.60
C LYS A 95 0.20 -6.09 -29.56
N ALA A 96 0.51 -5.96 -30.84
CA ALA A 96 -0.29 -6.53 -31.91
C ALA A 96 -0.49 -8.04 -31.76
N SER A 97 -1.74 -8.50 -31.83
CA SER A 97 -2.11 -9.92 -31.71
C SER A 97 -1.64 -10.64 -30.44
N ALA A 98 -1.29 -9.92 -29.37
CA ALA A 98 -0.70 -10.52 -28.17
C ALA A 98 -1.53 -11.68 -27.59
N PHE A 99 -2.85 -11.54 -27.52
CA PHE A 99 -3.79 -12.56 -27.02
C PHE A 99 -4.75 -13.06 -28.09
N SER A 100 -4.49 -12.77 -29.38
CA SER A 100 -5.45 -13.14 -30.42
C SER A 100 -5.61 -14.65 -30.51
N GLY A 101 -6.85 -15.14 -30.48
CA GLY A 101 -7.18 -16.57 -30.51
C GLY A 101 -7.07 -17.28 -29.15
N ALA A 102 -7.06 -16.55 -28.03
CA ALA A 102 -7.27 -17.10 -26.70
C ALA A 102 -8.76 -17.44 -26.50
N GLU A 103 -9.25 -18.47 -27.21
CA GLU A 103 -10.68 -18.74 -27.38
C GLU A 103 -11.44 -18.99 -26.07
N LYS A 104 -10.79 -19.50 -25.02
CA LYS A 104 -11.39 -19.79 -23.71
C LYS A 104 -11.29 -18.67 -22.66
N LEU A 105 -10.70 -17.54 -23.01
CA LEU A 105 -10.58 -16.40 -22.10
C LEU A 105 -11.96 -15.77 -21.91
N THR A 106 -12.49 -15.79 -20.69
CA THR A 106 -13.83 -15.26 -20.37
C THR A 106 -13.82 -13.85 -19.81
N GLU A 107 -12.76 -13.53 -19.09
CA GLU A 107 -12.55 -12.22 -18.49
C GLU A 107 -11.10 -11.79 -18.66
N VAL A 108 -10.89 -10.47 -18.78
CA VAL A 108 -9.56 -9.85 -18.76
C VAL A 108 -9.60 -8.65 -17.83
N ASN A 109 -8.73 -8.66 -16.83
CA ASN A 109 -8.51 -7.52 -15.95
C ASN A 109 -7.16 -6.87 -16.29
N ILE A 110 -7.19 -5.65 -16.82
CA ILE A 110 -6.02 -4.88 -17.29
C ILE A 110 -6.03 -3.47 -16.68
N PRO A 111 -5.82 -3.35 -15.37
CA PRO A 111 -6.08 -2.11 -14.63
C PRO A 111 -5.15 -0.94 -15.01
N ASN A 112 -3.99 -1.23 -15.61
CA ASN A 112 -2.96 -0.24 -15.96
C ASN A 112 -2.70 -0.10 -17.46
N VAL A 113 -3.40 -0.87 -18.31
CA VAL A 113 -3.20 -0.79 -19.76
C VAL A 113 -3.75 0.54 -20.27
N THR A 114 -2.91 1.29 -21.00
CA THR A 114 -3.28 2.54 -21.67
C THR A 114 -3.50 2.34 -23.17
N LYS A 115 -2.95 1.27 -23.77
CA LYS A 115 -3.07 1.01 -25.20
C LYS A 115 -3.27 -0.47 -25.53
N ILE A 116 -4.30 -0.76 -26.31
CA ILE A 116 -4.54 -2.06 -26.93
C ILE A 116 -4.30 -1.93 -28.43
N SER A 117 -3.28 -2.63 -28.94
CA SER A 117 -2.87 -2.54 -30.35
C SER A 117 -3.71 -3.43 -31.27
N GLN A 118 -3.43 -3.34 -32.57
CA GLN A 118 -4.09 -4.10 -33.62
C GLN A 118 -4.25 -5.59 -33.27
N TRP A 119 -5.49 -6.09 -33.32
CA TRP A 119 -5.86 -7.48 -33.01
C TRP A 119 -5.49 -7.97 -31.60
N GLY A 120 -5.21 -7.10 -30.63
CA GLY A 120 -4.72 -7.47 -29.29
C GLY A 120 -5.46 -8.63 -28.63
N PHE A 121 -6.80 -8.61 -28.65
CA PHE A 121 -7.71 -9.64 -28.14
C PHE A 121 -8.68 -10.15 -29.23
N SER A 122 -8.26 -10.15 -30.50
CA SER A 122 -9.11 -10.64 -31.59
C SER A 122 -9.33 -12.16 -31.47
N LYS A 123 -10.54 -12.65 -31.72
CA LYS A 123 -10.92 -14.08 -31.65
C LYS A 123 -10.87 -14.66 -30.24
N CYS A 124 -11.02 -13.84 -29.21
CA CYS A 124 -11.25 -14.29 -27.83
C CYS A 124 -12.75 -14.57 -27.63
N ARG A 125 -13.21 -15.68 -28.22
CA ARG A 125 -14.64 -15.96 -28.46
C ARG A 125 -15.54 -16.04 -27.24
N ASN A 126 -14.98 -16.36 -26.07
CA ASN A 126 -15.74 -16.44 -24.84
C ASN A 126 -15.55 -15.21 -23.94
N LEU A 127 -14.85 -14.16 -24.41
CA LEU A 127 -14.51 -12.98 -23.62
C LEU A 127 -15.74 -12.10 -23.42
N VAL A 128 -16.37 -12.21 -22.25
CA VAL A 128 -17.58 -11.47 -21.86
C VAL A 128 -17.24 -10.17 -21.13
N THR A 129 -16.17 -10.17 -20.32
CA THR A 129 -15.84 -9.04 -19.44
C THR A 129 -14.43 -8.54 -19.70
N VAL A 130 -14.28 -7.23 -19.92
CA VAL A 130 -12.97 -6.57 -20.01
C VAL A 130 -12.95 -5.38 -19.06
N ASN A 131 -12.20 -5.49 -17.97
CA ASN A 131 -12.00 -4.38 -17.03
C ASN A 131 -10.74 -3.61 -17.43
N MET A 132 -10.92 -2.37 -17.90
CA MET A 132 -9.87 -1.60 -18.59
C MET A 132 -9.92 -0.08 -18.30
N PRO A 133 -9.90 0.34 -17.02
CA PRO A 133 -10.28 1.69 -16.60
C PRO A 133 -9.33 2.82 -17.05
N LYS A 134 -8.14 2.48 -17.57
CA LYS A 134 -7.10 3.44 -17.99
C LYS A 134 -6.81 3.42 -19.48
N VAL A 135 -7.54 2.63 -20.27
CA VAL A 135 -7.27 2.53 -21.71
C VAL A 135 -7.56 3.87 -22.37
N GLU A 136 -6.56 4.39 -23.09
CA GLU A 136 -6.65 5.64 -23.85
C GLU A 136 -6.80 5.39 -25.35
N LYS A 137 -6.30 4.24 -25.85
CA LYS A 137 -6.34 3.92 -27.29
C LYS A 137 -6.65 2.45 -27.59
N ILE A 138 -7.65 2.22 -28.44
CA ILE A 138 -8.04 0.89 -28.95
C ILE A 138 -7.77 0.84 -30.47
N GLY A 139 -6.87 -0.05 -30.88
CA GLY A 139 -6.42 -0.19 -32.27
C GLY A 139 -7.31 -1.05 -33.17
N PRO A 140 -6.97 -1.17 -34.47
CA PRO A 140 -7.78 -1.87 -35.47
C PRO A 140 -8.01 -3.34 -35.13
N GLY A 141 -9.26 -3.77 -35.15
CA GLY A 141 -9.66 -5.15 -34.85
C GLY A 141 -9.25 -5.65 -33.47
N ALA A 142 -8.94 -4.77 -32.51
CA ALA A 142 -8.46 -5.14 -31.18
C ALA A 142 -9.34 -6.20 -30.52
N PHE A 143 -10.65 -6.16 -30.74
CA PHE A 143 -11.63 -7.10 -30.20
C PHE A 143 -12.47 -7.76 -31.31
N LEU A 144 -11.95 -7.86 -32.54
CA LEU A 144 -12.66 -8.48 -33.66
C LEU A 144 -12.95 -9.96 -33.36
N ALA A 145 -14.21 -10.38 -33.46
CA ALA A 145 -14.74 -11.72 -33.21
C ALA A 145 -14.54 -12.25 -31.77
N SER A 146 -14.80 -11.41 -30.76
CA SER A 146 -14.64 -11.74 -29.32
C SER A 146 -15.99 -11.72 -28.57
N GLY A 147 -16.16 -12.50 -27.50
CA GLY A 147 -17.46 -12.95 -26.92
C GLY A 147 -18.46 -11.92 -26.37
N TYR A 148 -19.06 -11.11 -27.25
CA TYR A 148 -19.92 -9.96 -26.94
C TYR A 148 -21.20 -10.25 -26.12
N LEU A 149 -21.45 -9.40 -25.11
CA LEU A 149 -22.81 -9.00 -24.68
C LEU A 149 -22.81 -7.60 -24.03
N ASN A 150 -21.78 -7.23 -23.26
CA ASN A 150 -21.70 -5.91 -22.61
C ASN A 150 -20.26 -5.40 -22.62
N ILE A 151 -20.05 -4.15 -23.03
CA ILE A 151 -18.74 -3.50 -22.95
C ILE A 151 -18.85 -2.11 -22.34
N THR A 152 -18.02 -1.87 -21.32
CA THR A 152 -17.84 -0.54 -20.74
C THR A 152 -16.57 0.06 -21.33
N LEU A 153 -16.70 1.20 -22.00
CA LEU A 153 -15.59 1.97 -22.52
C LEU A 153 -15.24 3.09 -21.51
N PRO A 154 -13.98 3.17 -21.05
CA PRO A 154 -13.62 4.00 -19.91
C PRO A 154 -13.61 5.50 -20.27
N ALA A 155 -13.77 6.35 -19.26
CA ALA A 155 -13.70 7.81 -19.43
C ALA A 155 -12.30 8.28 -19.91
N SER A 156 -11.26 7.47 -19.73
CA SER A 156 -9.91 7.74 -20.23
C SER A 156 -9.73 7.55 -21.74
N LEU A 157 -10.70 6.94 -22.43
CA LEU A 157 -10.58 6.57 -23.84
C LEU A 157 -10.54 7.83 -24.72
N LYS A 158 -9.41 8.04 -25.39
CA LYS A 158 -9.19 9.20 -26.28
C LYS A 158 -9.46 8.85 -27.73
N SER A 159 -9.03 7.66 -28.18
CA SER A 159 -9.30 7.22 -29.54
C SER A 159 -9.58 5.72 -29.70
N ILE A 160 -10.41 5.41 -30.68
CA ILE A 160 -10.83 4.06 -31.03
C ILE A 160 -10.87 3.88 -32.54
N SER A 161 -10.35 2.76 -33.04
CA SER A 161 -10.46 2.46 -34.47
C SER A 161 -11.90 2.19 -34.90
N GLY A 162 -12.27 2.69 -36.08
CA GLY A 162 -13.52 2.38 -36.79
C GLY A 162 -13.67 0.92 -37.22
N ALA A 163 -12.74 0.06 -36.84
CA ALA A 163 -12.75 -1.39 -37.05
C ALA A 163 -12.47 -2.16 -35.74
N ALA A 164 -12.65 -1.55 -34.57
CA ALA A 164 -12.25 -2.15 -33.28
C ALA A 164 -13.02 -3.43 -32.93
N PHE A 165 -14.33 -3.45 -33.19
CA PHE A 165 -15.25 -4.58 -32.96
C PHE A 165 -15.90 -5.03 -34.28
N GLY A 166 -16.42 -6.26 -34.29
CA GLY A 166 -17.13 -6.82 -35.44
C GLY A 166 -16.95 -8.33 -35.58
N VAL A 167 -17.59 -8.90 -36.60
CA VAL A 167 -17.45 -10.32 -36.95
C VAL A 167 -16.30 -10.53 -37.93
N ALA A 168 -15.66 -11.69 -37.86
CA ALA A 168 -14.63 -12.07 -38.83
C ALA A 168 -15.29 -12.75 -40.04
N GLU A 169 -14.98 -12.29 -41.26
CA GLU A 169 -15.57 -12.73 -42.54
C GLU A 169 -15.50 -14.25 -42.80
N SER A 170 -14.56 -14.96 -42.17
CA SER A 170 -14.40 -16.42 -42.31
C SER A 170 -15.36 -17.25 -41.44
N TYR A 171 -16.11 -16.59 -40.55
CA TYR A 171 -16.98 -17.27 -39.57
C TYR A 171 -18.45 -16.86 -39.68
N GLY A 172 -18.74 -15.67 -40.20
CA GLY A 172 -20.12 -15.25 -40.42
C GLY A 172 -20.60 -15.54 -41.83
N GLN A 173 -21.90 -15.83 -41.97
CA GLN A 173 -22.55 -15.63 -43.26
C GLN A 173 -22.50 -14.12 -43.59
N PRO A 174 -22.38 -13.72 -44.87
CA PRO A 174 -22.43 -12.31 -45.25
C PRO A 174 -23.66 -11.62 -44.61
N GLY A 175 -23.43 -10.65 -43.73
CA GLY A 175 -24.50 -9.88 -43.07
C GLY A 175 -24.88 -10.29 -41.63
N GLU A 176 -24.12 -11.17 -40.96
CA GLU A 176 -24.35 -11.48 -39.54
C GLU A 176 -24.22 -10.24 -38.65
N LYS A 177 -25.28 -9.90 -37.93
CA LYS A 177 -25.35 -8.78 -36.99
C LYS A 177 -25.21 -9.26 -35.56
N VAL A 178 -24.48 -8.51 -34.74
CA VAL A 178 -24.15 -8.83 -33.35
C VAL A 178 -24.77 -7.79 -32.43
N GLU A 179 -25.37 -8.24 -31.33
CA GLU A 179 -25.90 -7.36 -30.30
C GLU A 179 -24.78 -6.77 -29.45
N PHE A 180 -24.72 -5.44 -29.37
CA PHE A 180 -23.80 -4.71 -28.49
C PHE A 180 -24.58 -3.91 -27.46
N HIS A 181 -24.29 -4.11 -26.17
CA HIS A 181 -24.67 -3.17 -25.13
C HIS A 181 -23.41 -2.40 -24.70
N VAL A 182 -23.33 -1.14 -25.13
CA VAL A 182 -22.17 -0.28 -24.89
C VAL A 182 -22.53 0.73 -23.82
N VAL A 183 -21.71 0.78 -22.77
CA VAL A 183 -21.76 1.83 -21.75
C VAL A 183 -20.52 2.70 -21.91
N MET A 184 -20.72 3.99 -22.13
CA MET A 184 -19.66 4.99 -22.14
C MET A 184 -19.54 5.62 -20.76
N GLU A 185 -18.35 5.65 -20.17
CA GLU A 185 -18.13 6.37 -18.92
C GLU A 185 -17.75 7.85 -19.15
N GLY A 186 -17.28 8.20 -20.35
CA GLY A 186 -16.89 9.57 -20.70
C GLY A 186 -18.09 10.43 -21.13
N ALA A 187 -18.19 11.65 -20.63
CA ALA A 187 -19.20 12.62 -21.06
C ALA A 187 -18.97 13.16 -22.49
N THR A 188 -17.77 12.93 -23.05
CA THR A 188 -17.43 13.27 -24.43
C THR A 188 -17.06 12.00 -25.21
N PRO A 189 -17.52 11.82 -26.45
CA PRO A 189 -17.16 10.67 -27.26
C PRO A 189 -15.66 10.67 -27.59
N PRO A 190 -15.00 9.49 -27.65
CA PRO A 190 -13.64 9.35 -28.13
C PRO A 190 -13.56 9.65 -29.63
N THR A 191 -12.38 10.04 -30.10
CA THR A 191 -12.12 10.17 -31.55
C THR A 191 -12.16 8.80 -32.22
N VAL A 192 -12.99 8.64 -33.24
CA VAL A 192 -13.02 7.43 -34.08
C VAL A 192 -11.99 7.59 -35.19
N GLU A 193 -11.03 6.66 -35.28
CA GLU A 193 -10.00 6.60 -36.32
C GLU A 193 -10.48 5.68 -37.45
N PRO A 194 -10.88 6.20 -38.63
CA PRO A 194 -11.42 5.38 -39.73
C PRO A 194 -10.39 4.41 -40.31
N GLU A 195 -10.81 3.21 -40.71
CA GLU A 195 -9.95 2.17 -41.30
C GLU A 195 -10.61 1.61 -42.56
N HIS A 196 -9.98 1.71 -43.74
CA HIS A 196 -10.36 1.00 -44.98
C HIS A 196 -11.87 0.69 -45.18
N ASN A 197 -12.70 1.72 -45.37
CA ASN A 197 -14.18 1.66 -45.54
C ASN A 197 -15.00 1.32 -44.28
N GLU A 198 -14.36 1.17 -43.12
CA GLU A 198 -14.98 0.94 -41.82
C GLU A 198 -14.94 2.22 -40.98
N ASN A 199 -16.11 2.84 -40.83
CA ASN A 199 -16.29 4.14 -40.18
C ASN A 199 -17.02 4.03 -38.82
N SER A 200 -17.27 2.82 -38.31
CA SER A 200 -17.91 2.62 -37.00
C SER A 200 -17.19 1.52 -36.24
N PRO A 201 -16.73 1.79 -35.00
CA PRO A 201 -16.14 0.76 -34.14
C PRO A 201 -17.02 -0.48 -33.99
N PHE A 202 -18.33 -0.34 -34.21
CA PHE A 202 -19.36 -1.37 -34.08
C PHE A 202 -20.03 -1.69 -35.43
N LYS A 203 -19.25 -1.82 -36.50
CA LYS A 203 -19.76 -1.98 -37.89
C LYS A 203 -20.86 -3.05 -38.07
N ASP A 204 -20.79 -4.13 -37.29
CA ASP A 204 -21.70 -5.27 -37.37
C ASP A 204 -22.83 -5.23 -36.31
N ALA A 205 -23.09 -4.07 -35.71
CA ALA A 205 -24.14 -3.93 -34.70
C ALA A 205 -25.54 -4.28 -35.22
N ALA A 206 -26.28 -5.07 -34.43
CA ALA A 206 -27.69 -5.36 -34.63
C ALA A 206 -28.55 -4.14 -34.24
N GLN A 207 -29.76 -4.05 -34.79
CA GLN A 207 -30.71 -2.97 -34.47
C GLN A 207 -31.12 -2.94 -32.99
N THR A 208 -31.01 -4.06 -32.26
CA THR A 208 -31.31 -4.14 -30.82
C THR A 208 -30.15 -3.67 -29.94
N SER A 209 -29.00 -3.34 -30.53
CA SER A 209 -27.85 -2.81 -29.79
C SER A 209 -28.19 -1.48 -29.14
N THR A 210 -27.61 -1.20 -27.98
CA THR A 210 -27.90 0.00 -27.20
C THR A 210 -26.63 0.73 -26.82
N LEU A 211 -26.70 2.06 -26.79
CA LEU A 211 -25.68 2.92 -26.23
C LEU A 211 -26.23 3.66 -25.01
N GLU A 212 -25.57 3.48 -23.87
CA GLU A 212 -25.79 4.26 -22.66
C GLU A 212 -24.60 5.23 -22.50
N VAL A 213 -24.91 6.51 -22.30
CA VAL A 213 -23.94 7.59 -22.07
C VAL A 213 -24.23 8.26 -20.73
N PRO A 214 -23.28 9.01 -20.13
CA PRO A 214 -23.54 9.73 -18.88
C PRO A 214 -24.73 10.69 -19.02
N GLU A 215 -25.54 10.80 -17.96
CA GLU A 215 -26.70 11.69 -17.93
C GLU A 215 -26.30 13.14 -18.29
N GLY A 216 -27.02 13.75 -19.24
CA GLY A 216 -26.76 15.09 -19.73
C GLY A 216 -25.68 15.18 -20.82
N SER A 217 -25.13 14.05 -21.27
CA SER A 217 -24.14 14.01 -22.37
C SER A 217 -24.73 13.61 -23.74
N GLU A 218 -26.02 13.28 -23.81
CA GLU A 218 -26.71 12.78 -25.00
C GLU A 218 -26.48 13.70 -26.21
N ASP A 219 -26.73 14.99 -26.04
CA ASP A 219 -26.50 16.03 -27.05
C ASP A 219 -25.05 16.06 -27.56
N THR A 220 -24.08 15.85 -26.66
CA THR A 220 -22.65 15.87 -27.01
C THR A 220 -22.29 14.70 -27.91
N TYR A 221 -22.89 13.52 -27.66
CA TYR A 221 -22.72 12.35 -28.50
C TYR A 221 -23.42 12.52 -29.86
N LEU A 222 -24.68 12.99 -29.85
CA LEU A 222 -25.48 13.17 -31.07
C LEU A 222 -24.91 14.23 -32.03
N LYS A 223 -24.27 15.28 -31.50
CA LYS A 223 -23.66 16.37 -32.29
C LYS A 223 -22.21 16.12 -32.72
N SER A 224 -21.63 14.98 -32.33
CA SER A 224 -20.24 14.64 -32.68
C SER A 224 -20.10 14.17 -34.13
N GLU A 225 -18.86 14.03 -34.63
CA GLU A 225 -18.56 13.65 -36.03
C GLU A 225 -19.29 12.37 -36.50
N PHE A 226 -19.55 11.43 -35.58
CA PHE A 226 -20.23 10.16 -35.86
C PHE A 226 -21.60 10.07 -35.15
N GLY A 227 -22.15 11.20 -34.71
CA GLY A 227 -23.50 11.33 -34.16
C GLY A 227 -24.55 11.66 -35.22
N ASP A 228 -25.79 11.24 -34.98
CA ASP A 228 -26.95 11.51 -35.83
C ASP A 228 -28.13 11.92 -34.93
N GLU A 229 -28.40 13.24 -34.86
CA GLU A 229 -29.47 13.84 -34.06
C GLU A 229 -30.86 13.37 -34.51
N GLU A 230 -31.09 13.23 -35.82
CA GLU A 230 -32.40 12.82 -36.36
C GLU A 230 -32.73 11.36 -35.99
N LYS A 231 -31.72 10.49 -36.00
CA LYS A 231 -31.88 9.07 -35.64
C LYS A 231 -31.69 8.80 -34.15
N GLY A 232 -31.17 9.76 -33.39
CA GLY A 232 -30.80 9.55 -31.99
C GLY A 232 -29.70 8.50 -31.83
N THR A 233 -28.68 8.49 -32.70
CA THR A 233 -27.61 7.47 -32.68
C THR A 233 -26.19 8.06 -32.61
N TRP A 234 -25.24 7.29 -32.07
CA TRP A 234 -23.79 7.55 -32.21
C TRP A 234 -23.08 6.29 -32.69
N CYS A 235 -22.25 6.40 -33.73
CA CYS A 235 -21.63 5.26 -34.43
C CYS A 235 -22.65 4.19 -34.89
N ASN A 236 -23.87 4.60 -35.23
CA ASN A 236 -25.05 3.77 -35.55
C ASN A 236 -25.67 2.99 -34.37
N LEU A 237 -25.36 3.33 -33.13
CA LEU A 237 -26.03 2.77 -31.95
C LEU A 237 -27.07 3.74 -31.38
N PRO A 238 -28.33 3.33 -31.14
CA PRO A 238 -29.37 4.19 -30.58
C PRO A 238 -29.13 4.52 -29.10
N LEU A 239 -29.37 5.78 -28.74
CA LEU A 239 -29.44 6.26 -27.37
C LEU A 239 -30.83 5.91 -26.79
N LYS A 240 -30.90 5.65 -25.48
CA LYS A 240 -32.09 5.10 -24.81
C LYS A 240 -33.07 6.22 -24.33
N GLY A 241 -34.16 6.54 -25.08
CA GLY A 241 -35.43 7.12 -24.56
C GLY A 241 -36.15 8.38 -25.17
N ILE A 242 -36.70 8.40 -26.40
CA ILE A 242 -37.50 9.56 -26.97
C ILE A 242 -38.80 9.14 -27.75
N SER A 243 -39.94 9.91 -27.65
CA SER A 243 -41.27 9.75 -28.36
C SER A 243 -41.94 11.11 -28.76
N THR A 244 -42.94 11.20 -29.68
CA THR A 244 -43.21 12.41 -30.54
C THR A 244 -44.59 13.18 -30.61
N ASP A 245 -45.70 12.94 -29.86
CA ASP A 245 -47.00 13.72 -29.98
C ASP A 245 -47.76 13.98 -28.62
N ALA A 246 -48.61 15.04 -28.50
CA ALA A 246 -49.41 15.42 -27.29
C ALA A 246 -50.93 15.75 -27.52
N THR A 247 -51.75 15.78 -26.44
CA THR A 247 -53.24 15.89 -26.41
C THR A 247 -53.77 17.07 -25.55
N VAL A 248 -54.61 17.95 -26.13
CA VAL A 248 -55.20 19.15 -25.47
C VAL A 248 -56.71 19.02 -25.28
N THR A 249 -57.24 19.38 -24.09
CA THR A 249 -58.68 19.28 -23.72
C THR A 249 -59.28 20.64 -23.33
N PHE A 250 -60.45 21.01 -23.86
CA PHE A 250 -61.17 22.25 -23.51
C PHE A 250 -62.47 21.95 -22.74
N ASP A 251 -62.71 22.65 -21.63
CA ASP A 251 -63.87 22.53 -20.73
C ASP A 251 -64.68 23.84 -20.66
N VAL A 252 -65.88 23.81 -21.23
CA VAL A 252 -66.88 24.88 -21.05
C VAL A 252 -67.95 24.40 -20.08
N ASN A 253 -67.81 24.80 -18.81
CA ASN A 253 -68.80 24.54 -17.75
C ASN A 253 -69.23 23.05 -17.64
N GLY A 254 -68.28 22.13 -17.77
CA GLY A 254 -68.46 20.68 -17.68
C GLY A 254 -68.59 19.95 -19.03
N THR A 255 -68.51 20.67 -20.15
CA THR A 255 -68.56 20.08 -21.51
C THR A 255 -67.15 20.00 -22.08
N LEU A 256 -66.66 18.77 -22.38
CA LEU A 256 -65.26 18.51 -22.79
C LEU A 256 -65.12 18.25 -24.30
N THR A 257 -64.09 18.84 -24.92
CA THR A 257 -63.64 18.58 -26.31
C THR A 257 -62.12 18.43 -26.38
N THR A 258 -61.56 17.60 -27.27
CA THR A 258 -60.12 17.28 -27.33
C THR A 258 -59.50 17.42 -28.72
N GLU A 259 -58.23 17.83 -28.79
CA GLU A 259 -57.42 17.98 -30.02
C GLU A 259 -56.01 17.38 -29.84
N LYS A 260 -55.41 16.83 -30.92
CA LYS A 260 -54.00 16.37 -30.92
C LYS A 260 -53.10 17.41 -31.59
N ILE A 261 -51.97 17.72 -30.95
CA ILE A 261 -51.04 18.77 -31.37
C ILE A 261 -49.59 18.27 -31.16
N PRO A 262 -48.69 18.35 -32.17
CA PRO A 262 -47.28 18.02 -32.01
C PRO A 262 -46.63 18.82 -30.88
N VAL A 263 -45.73 18.18 -30.12
CA VAL A 263 -44.99 18.85 -29.05
C VAL A 263 -44.12 19.96 -29.65
N GLY A 264 -44.38 21.21 -29.24
CA GLY A 264 -43.70 22.42 -29.72
C GLY A 264 -44.53 23.34 -30.62
N GLU A 265 -45.77 22.99 -30.99
CA GLU A 265 -46.65 23.84 -31.81
C GLU A 265 -47.68 24.65 -30.98
N MET A 266 -48.18 25.76 -31.55
CA MET A 266 -49.21 26.61 -30.94
C MET A 266 -50.62 26.03 -31.09
N ILE A 267 -51.54 26.36 -30.16
CA ILE A 267 -52.97 25.96 -30.24
C ILE A 267 -53.63 26.51 -31.51
N GLY A 268 -53.41 27.80 -31.84
CA GLY A 268 -53.88 28.45 -33.05
C GLY A 268 -55.40 28.38 -33.24
N ASP A 269 -55.84 28.09 -34.47
CA ASP A 269 -57.25 28.03 -34.89
C ASP A 269 -58.08 26.94 -34.18
N LYS A 270 -57.44 26.12 -33.32
CA LYS A 270 -58.11 25.08 -32.52
C LYS A 270 -58.69 25.61 -31.20
N LEU A 271 -58.49 26.89 -30.83
CA LEU A 271 -59.11 27.51 -29.64
C LEU A 271 -60.61 27.84 -29.88
N PRO A 272 -61.55 27.51 -28.95
CA PRO A 272 -62.98 27.78 -29.13
C PRO A 272 -63.41 29.26 -28.96
N GLU A 273 -64.59 29.63 -29.49
CA GLU A 273 -65.20 30.95 -29.32
C GLU A 273 -65.67 31.26 -27.87
N ASN A 274 -65.77 32.54 -27.51
CA ASN A 274 -66.11 32.99 -26.14
C ASN A 274 -67.55 32.63 -25.73
N PRO A 275 -67.77 31.96 -24.58
CA PRO A 275 -69.09 31.57 -24.11
C PRO A 275 -69.85 32.67 -23.34
N GLU A 276 -71.19 32.66 -23.39
CA GLU A 276 -72.08 33.59 -22.64
C GLU A 276 -72.79 32.93 -21.45
N LYS A 277 -73.05 33.69 -20.36
CA LYS A 277 -73.75 33.21 -19.13
C LYS A 277 -74.54 34.32 -18.40
N ASN A 278 -75.87 34.16 -18.25
CA ASN A 278 -76.75 35.14 -17.59
C ASN A 278 -76.42 35.40 -16.11
N GLY A 279 -76.36 36.68 -15.71
CA GLY A 279 -76.07 37.10 -14.33
C GLY A 279 -74.58 37.12 -14.00
N PHE A 280 -73.73 36.78 -14.96
CA PHE A 280 -72.28 36.78 -14.83
C PHE A 280 -71.63 37.52 -16.02
N VAL A 281 -70.37 37.91 -15.86
CA VAL A 281 -69.54 38.52 -16.91
C VAL A 281 -68.45 37.51 -17.30
N PHE A 282 -68.28 37.17 -18.58
CA PHE A 282 -67.18 36.30 -19.06
C PHE A 282 -65.84 37.02 -18.91
N THR A 283 -64.84 36.34 -18.35
CA THR A 283 -63.55 36.96 -18.00
C THR A 283 -62.35 36.40 -18.77
N GLY A 284 -62.43 35.19 -19.36
CA GLY A 284 -61.37 34.62 -20.20
C GLY A 284 -61.26 33.08 -20.18
N TRP A 285 -60.30 32.54 -20.95
CA TRP A 285 -59.89 31.13 -20.95
C TRP A 285 -58.65 30.91 -20.10
N ASN A 286 -58.59 29.81 -19.35
CA ASN A 286 -57.58 29.63 -18.33
C ASN A 286 -57.25 28.14 -18.09
N THR A 287 -56.03 27.81 -17.70
CA THR A 287 -55.67 26.42 -17.36
C THR A 287 -56.29 25.90 -16.05
N ALA A 288 -56.96 26.76 -15.29
CA ALA A 288 -57.73 26.40 -14.10
C ALA A 288 -59.19 26.91 -14.18
N LYS A 289 -60.12 26.11 -13.63
CA LYS A 289 -61.57 26.37 -13.70
C LYS A 289 -62.03 27.63 -12.96
N ASP A 290 -61.27 28.08 -11.97
CA ASP A 290 -61.54 29.27 -11.16
C ASP A 290 -60.83 30.53 -11.68
N GLY A 291 -60.10 30.43 -12.80
CA GLY A 291 -59.33 31.53 -13.38
C GLY A 291 -57.98 31.80 -12.74
N SER A 292 -57.53 30.96 -11.81
CA SER A 292 -56.23 31.11 -11.13
C SER A 292 -55.01 30.64 -11.93
N GLY A 293 -55.24 29.86 -12.98
CA GLY A 293 -54.19 29.32 -13.85
C GLY A 293 -53.67 30.35 -14.84
N GLN A 294 -52.93 29.86 -15.84
CA GLN A 294 -52.42 30.70 -16.91
C GLN A 294 -53.53 31.03 -17.90
N GLU A 295 -53.57 32.28 -18.33
CA GLU A 295 -54.43 32.71 -19.43
C GLU A 295 -54.05 31.92 -20.70
N VAL A 296 -55.06 31.34 -21.35
CA VAL A 296 -54.87 30.57 -22.58
C VAL A 296 -55.42 31.38 -23.74
N THR A 297 -54.57 31.56 -24.75
CA THR A 297 -54.93 32.24 -25.99
C THR A 297 -54.61 31.35 -27.17
N ASP A 298 -54.97 31.79 -28.37
CA ASP A 298 -54.61 31.13 -29.63
C ASP A 298 -53.09 31.05 -29.82
N GLN A 299 -52.31 31.85 -29.10
CA GLN A 299 -50.85 31.90 -29.18
C GLN A 299 -50.12 30.96 -28.18
N THR A 300 -50.83 30.19 -27.37
CA THR A 300 -50.22 29.29 -26.38
C THR A 300 -49.56 28.07 -27.04
N VAL A 301 -48.30 27.74 -26.68
CA VAL A 301 -47.52 26.59 -27.20
C VAL A 301 -47.78 25.32 -26.38
N VAL A 302 -47.92 24.16 -27.05
CA VAL A 302 -48.18 22.86 -26.44
C VAL A 302 -46.86 22.11 -26.21
N GLU A 303 -46.49 21.94 -24.94
CA GLU A 303 -45.27 21.22 -24.51
C GLU A 303 -45.56 19.77 -24.07
N GLY A 304 -46.83 19.40 -23.97
CA GLY A 304 -47.33 18.10 -23.50
C GLY A 304 -48.85 18.10 -23.36
N ASP A 305 -49.44 17.05 -22.80
CA ASP A 305 -50.89 16.94 -22.62
C ASP A 305 -51.43 18.03 -21.65
N MET A 306 -52.55 18.72 -21.98
CA MET A 306 -53.09 19.82 -21.13
C MET A 306 -54.64 19.96 -21.16
N THR A 307 -55.21 20.67 -20.17
CA THR A 307 -56.66 21.00 -20.07
C THR A 307 -56.90 22.51 -19.84
N VAL A 308 -57.95 23.09 -20.47
CA VAL A 308 -58.26 24.54 -20.51
C VAL A 308 -59.75 24.79 -20.17
N PHE A 309 -60.08 25.85 -19.42
CA PHE A 309 -61.39 26.16 -18.86
C PHE A 309 -61.88 27.59 -19.17
N ALA A 310 -63.20 27.81 -19.31
CA ALA A 310 -63.83 29.15 -19.44
C ALA A 310 -64.28 29.75 -18.08
N VAL A 311 -64.02 31.04 -17.83
CA VAL A 311 -64.19 31.70 -16.50
C VAL A 311 -65.21 32.88 -16.52
N PHE A 312 -65.95 33.10 -15.41
CA PHE A 312 -67.03 34.10 -15.27
C PHE A 312 -67.11 34.77 -13.86
N ASP A 313 -67.56 36.04 -13.72
CA ASP A 313 -67.69 36.82 -12.44
C ASP A 313 -69.12 37.40 -12.14
N ASP A 314 -69.50 37.67 -10.87
CA ASP A 314 -70.86 38.08 -10.39
C ASP A 314 -71.05 39.61 -10.20
N LEU A 315 -72.16 40.15 -10.71
CA LEU A 315 -72.54 41.58 -10.61
C LEU A 315 -72.83 42.09 -9.19
N LYS A 316 -73.09 41.22 -8.21
CA LYS A 316 -73.36 41.61 -6.79
C LYS A 316 -72.15 41.48 -5.87
N ALA A 317 -70.98 41.19 -6.43
CA ALA A 317 -69.78 40.97 -5.64
C ALA A 317 -69.39 42.20 -4.79
N THR A 318 -68.96 41.93 -3.56
CA THR A 318 -68.41 42.90 -2.61
C THR A 318 -66.99 42.50 -2.26
N ASP A 319 -66.16 43.49 -1.95
CA ASP A 319 -64.80 43.33 -1.45
C ASP A 319 -64.67 43.66 0.03
N THR A 320 -63.50 43.34 0.56
CA THR A 320 -63.07 43.66 1.90
C THR A 320 -61.82 44.51 1.81
N TRP A 321 -61.80 45.67 2.47
CA TRP A 321 -60.64 46.55 2.51
C TRP A 321 -59.90 46.41 3.83
N THR A 322 -58.57 46.47 3.80
CA THR A 322 -57.74 46.28 5.00
C THR A 322 -56.77 47.45 5.17
N LEU A 323 -56.65 47.99 6.38
CA LEU A 323 -55.58 48.89 6.78
C LEU A 323 -54.76 48.26 7.90
N VAL A 324 -53.47 48.09 7.64
CA VAL A 324 -52.48 47.58 8.60
C VAL A 324 -51.69 48.76 9.16
N TYR A 325 -51.68 48.95 10.48
CA TYR A 325 -50.68 49.82 11.11
C TYR A 325 -49.44 49.01 11.44
N HIS A 326 -48.31 49.52 10.98
CA HIS A 326 -46.99 48.93 11.17
C HIS A 326 -46.13 49.80 12.06
N TRP A 327 -45.37 49.19 12.97
CA TRP A 327 -44.53 49.90 13.93
C TRP A 327 -43.04 49.69 13.65
N GLU A 328 -42.32 50.79 13.40
CA GLU A 328 -40.87 50.86 13.28
C GLU A 328 -40.26 51.41 14.59
N ASP A 329 -40.48 50.69 15.67
CA ASP A 329 -40.02 51.01 17.04
C ASP A 329 -39.24 49.86 17.69
N GLN A 330 -38.74 48.94 16.84
CA GLN A 330 -38.04 47.71 17.23
C GLN A 330 -38.80 46.94 18.31
N ASP A 331 -39.99 46.46 17.98
CA ASP A 331 -40.78 45.65 18.89
C ASP A 331 -41.12 46.36 20.22
N ASN A 332 -41.28 47.68 20.16
CA ASN A 332 -41.46 48.52 21.33
C ASN A 332 -40.30 48.39 22.34
N LEU A 333 -39.06 48.23 21.88
CA LEU A 333 -37.86 48.10 22.72
C LEU A 333 -37.72 49.23 23.75
N ALA A 334 -38.15 50.44 23.35
CA ALA A 334 -38.16 51.63 24.18
C ALA A 334 -39.38 51.72 25.14
N GLY A 335 -40.41 50.90 24.94
CA GLY A 335 -41.59 50.79 25.83
C GLY A 335 -42.60 51.94 25.74
N VAL A 336 -42.70 52.62 24.60
CA VAL A 336 -43.48 53.87 24.43
C VAL A 336 -44.63 53.78 23.41
N ARG A 337 -44.97 52.61 22.87
CA ARG A 337 -46.05 52.43 21.88
C ARG A 337 -47.46 52.70 22.45
N PRO A 338 -48.36 53.41 21.73
CA PRO A 338 -49.73 53.66 22.16
C PRO A 338 -50.64 52.41 22.03
N ALA A 339 -51.68 52.36 22.85
CA ALA A 339 -52.56 51.19 22.97
C ALA A 339 -53.71 51.11 21.93
N LEU A 340 -54.16 52.20 21.28
CA LEU A 340 -55.28 52.20 20.31
C LEU A 340 -55.20 53.34 19.27
N LEU A 341 -55.70 53.13 18.05
CA LEU A 341 -55.77 54.07 16.92
C LEU A 341 -57.20 54.16 16.31
N THR A 342 -57.48 55.11 15.40
CA THR A 342 -58.85 55.33 14.83
C THR A 342 -58.87 55.68 13.31
N PRO A 343 -58.88 54.69 12.38
CA PRO A 343 -58.87 54.91 10.92
C PRO A 343 -60.26 55.09 10.23
N ARG A 344 -60.27 55.46 8.93
CA ARG A 344 -61.49 55.66 8.09
C ARG A 344 -61.32 55.22 6.61
N LEU A 345 -62.42 54.82 5.93
CA LEU A 345 -62.52 54.54 4.47
C LEU A 345 -63.59 55.46 3.83
N ILE A 346 -63.31 56.02 2.64
CA ILE A 346 -64.07 57.14 2.04
C ILE A 346 -64.41 56.84 0.56
N ASP A 347 -65.69 56.88 0.16
CA ASP A 347 -66.15 56.75 -1.25
C ASP A 347 -65.96 58.05 -2.02
N GLU A 348 -65.30 58.00 -3.17
CA GLU A 348 -65.00 59.15 -4.03
C GLU A 348 -65.75 59.17 -5.36
N SER A 349 -66.58 58.15 -5.63
CA SER A 349 -67.20 57.92 -6.95
C SER A 349 -68.35 58.89 -7.32
N SER A 350 -68.89 59.69 -6.40
CA SER A 350 -69.80 60.79 -6.74
C SER A 350 -69.78 61.95 -5.73
N SER A 351 -69.79 63.19 -6.20
CA SER A 351 -69.80 64.40 -5.35
C SER A 351 -71.12 64.64 -4.59
N ALA A 352 -72.15 63.80 -4.79
CA ALA A 352 -73.48 63.98 -4.20
C ALA A 352 -73.84 62.96 -3.09
N HIS A 353 -73.01 61.96 -2.81
CA HIS A 353 -73.25 60.97 -1.77
C HIS A 353 -71.95 60.59 -1.07
N ALA A 354 -71.38 61.50 -0.27
CA ALA A 354 -70.38 61.15 0.73
C ALA A 354 -71.07 60.37 1.86
N ALA A 355 -71.44 59.12 1.58
CA ALA A 355 -71.86 58.19 2.62
C ALA A 355 -70.59 57.76 3.37
N ASP A 356 -70.25 58.50 4.43
CA ASP A 356 -69.37 58.05 5.49
C ASP A 356 -69.93 56.70 5.98
N THR A 357 -69.26 55.59 5.69
CA THR A 357 -69.56 54.33 6.38
C THR A 357 -69.11 54.49 7.83
N GLN A 358 -69.93 55.20 8.61
CA GLN A 358 -69.81 55.24 10.05
C GLN A 358 -70.00 53.81 10.58
N GLY A 359 -68.90 53.23 11.04
CA GLY A 359 -68.82 52.43 12.26
C GLY A 359 -69.50 51.06 12.32
N ASN A 360 -70.33 50.64 11.37
CA ASN A 360 -71.11 49.40 11.54
C ASN A 360 -70.43 48.11 11.03
N ASN A 361 -69.43 48.19 10.13
CA ASN A 361 -68.71 47.02 9.58
C ASN A 361 -67.17 47.18 9.65
N VAL A 362 -66.64 47.80 10.71
CA VAL A 362 -65.19 47.87 10.95
C VAL A 362 -64.83 46.93 12.08
N THR A 363 -64.00 45.93 11.78
CA THR A 363 -63.46 45.02 12.79
C THR A 363 -61.99 45.34 13.04
N PHE A 364 -61.62 45.39 14.32
CA PHE A 364 -60.24 45.49 14.77
C PHE A 364 -59.75 44.11 15.17
N SER A 365 -58.60 43.70 14.61
CA SER A 365 -57.95 42.44 14.92
C SER A 365 -56.43 42.62 15.02
N PRO A 366 -55.74 41.74 15.78
CA PRO A 366 -54.28 41.65 15.68
C PRO A 366 -53.87 41.33 14.24
N GLY A 367 -52.82 41.98 13.76
CA GLY A 367 -52.35 41.88 12.39
C GLY A 367 -51.47 40.66 12.09
N PRO A 368 -51.00 40.53 10.84
CA PRO A 368 -50.14 39.44 10.41
C PRO A 368 -48.77 39.43 11.12
N ALA A 369 -48.34 40.54 11.71
CA ALA A 369 -47.23 40.59 12.65
C ALA A 369 -47.76 40.77 14.10
N PRO A 370 -47.06 40.26 15.13
CA PRO A 370 -47.51 40.30 16.54
C PRO A 370 -47.77 41.71 17.09
N GLN A 371 -47.33 42.72 16.34
CA GLN A 371 -47.19 44.11 16.74
C GLN A 371 -48.10 45.02 15.88
N ASP A 372 -48.60 44.51 14.76
CA ASP A 372 -49.37 45.27 13.79
C ASP A 372 -50.85 45.26 14.16
N TYR A 373 -51.52 46.37 13.89
CA TYR A 373 -52.95 46.54 14.14
C TYR A 373 -53.70 46.55 12.83
N VAL A 374 -54.62 45.61 12.65
CA VAL A 374 -55.40 45.49 11.42
C VAL A 374 -56.83 45.96 11.63
N TYR A 375 -57.24 46.87 10.76
CA TYR A 375 -58.60 47.34 10.63
C TYR A 375 -59.15 46.84 9.31
N THR A 376 -60.25 46.09 9.39
CA THR A 376 -60.92 45.52 8.22
C THR A 376 -62.26 46.20 8.00
N PHE A 377 -62.50 46.66 6.79
CA PHE A 377 -63.76 47.22 6.31
C PHE A 377 -64.45 46.16 5.43
N GLU A 378 -65.48 45.51 5.96
CA GLU A 378 -66.16 44.41 5.27
C GLU A 378 -67.40 44.86 4.48
N ASN A 379 -67.73 44.11 3.42
CA ASN A 379 -68.90 44.31 2.56
C ASN A 379 -68.85 45.63 1.76
N VAL A 380 -67.69 45.96 1.20
CA VAL A 380 -67.47 47.14 0.35
C VAL A 380 -67.90 46.81 -1.09
N PRO A 381 -68.91 47.47 -1.68
CA PRO A 381 -69.39 47.10 -3.02
C PRO A 381 -68.35 47.31 -4.14
N ARG A 382 -68.18 46.32 -5.05
CA ARG A 382 -67.34 46.43 -6.28
C ARG A 382 -67.93 47.40 -7.29
N TYR A 383 -69.24 47.33 -7.42
CA TYR A 383 -70.01 48.11 -8.36
C TYR A 383 -70.91 49.08 -7.60
N ASN A 384 -70.99 50.31 -8.08
CA ASN A 384 -71.93 51.30 -7.61
C ASN A 384 -73.37 50.88 -7.98
N LYS A 385 -74.37 51.65 -7.51
CA LYS A 385 -75.80 51.33 -7.69
C LYS A 385 -76.28 51.31 -9.16
N ILE A 386 -75.46 51.74 -10.11
CA ILE A 386 -75.78 51.78 -11.55
C ILE A 386 -74.96 50.77 -12.37
N GLY A 387 -74.16 49.92 -11.73
CA GLY A 387 -73.42 48.83 -12.38
C GLY A 387 -72.02 49.20 -12.88
N GLU A 388 -71.50 50.37 -12.51
CA GLU A 388 -70.13 50.80 -12.81
C GLU A 388 -69.21 50.54 -11.61
N LYS A 389 -67.88 50.42 -11.81
CA LYS A 389 -66.94 50.16 -10.70
C LYS A 389 -66.85 51.35 -9.72
N ALA A 390 -66.88 51.10 -8.40
CA ALA A 390 -66.76 52.11 -7.34
C ALA A 390 -65.30 52.60 -7.13
N GLN A 391 -65.08 53.72 -6.43
CA GLN A 391 -63.74 54.32 -6.15
C GLN A 391 -63.61 54.70 -4.66
N TRP A 392 -62.63 54.17 -3.92
CA TRP A 392 -62.50 54.34 -2.46
C TRP A 392 -61.08 54.79 -2.02
N ARG A 393 -60.97 55.51 -0.88
CA ARG A 393 -59.72 56.04 -0.28
C ARG A 393 -59.60 55.82 1.24
N VAL A 394 -58.41 55.48 1.74
CA VAL A 394 -58.12 55.18 3.18
C VAL A 394 -57.49 56.37 3.94
N SER A 395 -57.76 56.50 5.25
CA SER A 395 -57.16 57.50 6.16
C SER A 395 -56.69 56.89 7.52
N PRO A 396 -55.43 57.13 7.96
CA PRO A 396 -54.84 56.46 9.14
C PRO A 396 -54.84 57.27 10.47
N GLY A 397 -55.44 58.46 10.57
CA GLY A 397 -55.55 59.21 11.84
C GLY A 397 -54.34 60.10 12.22
N ILE A 398 -54.25 60.54 13.49
CA ILE A 398 -53.25 61.52 14.01
C ILE A 398 -52.00 60.81 14.60
N PRO A 399 -50.75 61.29 14.40
CA PRO A 399 -49.54 60.66 14.94
C PRO A 399 -49.42 60.68 16.48
N ALA A 400 -48.77 59.67 17.07
CA ALA A 400 -48.51 59.56 18.51
C ALA A 400 -47.24 60.34 18.94
N LYS A 401 -47.12 60.70 20.23
CA LYS A 401 -45.97 61.48 20.76
C LYS A 401 -44.66 60.72 20.54
N ASN A 402 -43.65 61.38 19.97
CA ASN A 402 -42.33 60.83 19.58
C ASN A 402 -42.32 59.91 18.34
N TYR A 403 -43.43 59.81 17.59
CA TYR A 403 -43.55 59.03 16.35
C TYR A 403 -43.77 59.89 15.09
N LYS A 404 -43.29 59.42 13.94
CA LYS A 404 -43.59 59.92 12.58
C LYS A 404 -44.48 58.90 11.81
N ILE A 405 -45.46 59.35 11.01
CA ILE A 405 -46.39 58.48 10.25
C ILE A 405 -46.22 58.59 8.72
N THR A 406 -46.26 57.46 8.01
CA THR A 406 -46.30 57.36 6.53
C THR A 406 -47.40 56.38 6.08
N LEU A 407 -48.08 56.59 4.94
CA LEU A 407 -49.16 55.73 4.42
C LEU A 407 -48.85 55.23 3.00
N GLU A 408 -49.02 53.94 2.73
CA GLU A 408 -48.75 53.28 1.44
C GLU A 408 -49.86 52.29 1.03
N GLU A 409 -50.03 52.07 -0.28
CA GLU A 409 -50.89 51.03 -0.86
C GLU A 409 -50.15 49.68 -0.85
N ALA A 410 -50.74 48.68 -0.21
CA ALA A 410 -50.11 47.38 0.09
C ALA A 410 -50.70 46.21 -0.73
N GLY A 411 -51.72 46.48 -1.56
CA GLY A 411 -52.36 45.49 -2.42
C GLY A 411 -53.72 45.98 -2.91
N GLU A 412 -54.40 45.16 -3.70
CA GLU A 412 -55.78 45.44 -4.08
C GLU A 412 -56.62 45.53 -2.80
N HIS A 413 -57.14 46.72 -2.53
CA HIS A 413 -57.95 47.04 -1.35
C HIS A 413 -57.21 46.88 0.00
N ALA A 414 -55.87 46.92 0.00
CA ALA A 414 -55.05 46.83 1.21
C ALA A 414 -54.10 48.02 1.33
N TYR A 415 -53.98 48.60 2.54
CA TYR A 415 -53.15 49.75 2.85
C TYR A 415 -52.30 49.49 4.09
N LYS A 416 -51.16 50.17 4.19
CA LYS A 416 -50.25 50.10 5.33
C LYS A 416 -49.86 51.48 5.83
N ALA A 417 -49.95 51.72 7.13
CA ALA A 417 -49.57 52.96 7.79
C ALA A 417 -48.42 52.72 8.79
N THR A 418 -47.25 53.29 8.54
CA THR A 418 -46.03 53.03 9.30
C THR A 418 -45.72 54.13 10.31
N TYR A 419 -45.51 53.76 11.59
CA TYR A 419 -45.16 54.63 12.71
C TYR A 419 -43.70 54.41 13.16
N ALA A 420 -42.84 55.43 13.08
CA ALA A 420 -41.40 55.32 13.41
C ALA A 420 -40.94 56.25 14.56
N LEU A 421 -40.07 55.77 15.47
CA LEU A 421 -39.51 56.53 16.61
C LEU A 421 -38.41 57.55 16.22
N ASN A 422 -38.22 58.59 17.04
CA ASN A 422 -37.07 59.50 16.93
C ASN A 422 -35.77 58.84 17.44
N VAL A 423 -34.69 58.95 16.66
CA VAL A 423 -33.42 58.24 16.90
C VAL A 423 -32.20 59.12 16.60
N ARG A 424 -31.07 58.82 17.25
CA ARG A 424 -29.72 59.21 16.81
C ARG A 424 -28.90 58.00 16.35
N LYS A 425 -27.76 58.26 15.72
CA LYS A 425 -26.79 57.24 15.31
C LYS A 425 -25.42 57.57 15.91
N GLN A 426 -24.76 56.60 16.52
CA GLN A 426 -23.40 56.73 17.07
C GLN A 426 -22.61 55.45 16.78
N ASP A 427 -21.35 55.60 16.40
CA ASP A 427 -20.46 54.45 16.20
C ASP A 427 -20.05 53.81 17.54
N LYS A 428 -19.93 52.49 17.59
CA LYS A 428 -19.44 51.72 18.74
C LYS A 428 -18.16 51.00 18.36
N THR A 429 -17.09 51.19 19.12
CA THR A 429 -15.77 50.63 18.83
C THR A 429 -15.26 49.81 19.99
N VAL A 430 -14.87 48.56 19.70
CA VAL A 430 -14.14 47.69 20.61
C VAL A 430 -12.70 47.50 20.14
N LYS A 431 -11.75 47.48 21.07
CA LYS A 431 -10.33 47.27 20.79
C LYS A 431 -9.70 46.30 21.79
N VAL A 432 -8.89 45.35 21.31
CA VAL A 432 -8.04 44.50 22.17
C VAL A 432 -6.61 45.02 22.15
N GLU A 433 -6.00 45.14 23.32
CA GLU A 433 -4.59 45.48 23.52
C GLU A 433 -3.85 44.31 24.18
N TRP A 434 -2.62 44.06 23.75
CA TRP A 434 -1.79 42.96 24.25
C TRP A 434 -0.60 43.49 25.05
N ALA A 435 -0.40 42.96 26.25
CA ALA A 435 0.74 43.26 27.11
C ALA A 435 1.66 42.02 27.23
N GLY A 436 2.71 41.98 26.42
CA GLY A 436 3.65 40.84 26.35
C GLY A 436 3.17 39.67 25.49
N GLY A 437 3.96 38.58 25.48
CA GLY A 437 3.71 37.38 24.67
C GLY A 437 4.23 37.46 23.23
N ASP A 438 4.11 36.36 22.48
CA ASP A 438 4.59 36.27 21.09
C ASP A 438 3.62 36.96 20.13
N GLU A 439 4.07 38.04 19.48
CA GLU A 439 3.26 38.84 18.57
C GLU A 439 2.81 38.05 17.34
N ALA A 440 3.61 37.08 16.88
CA ALA A 440 3.31 36.29 15.68
C ALA A 440 2.24 35.20 15.91
N ASN A 441 1.90 34.92 17.17
CA ASN A 441 1.01 33.82 17.56
C ASN A 441 -0.23 34.31 18.34
N ARG A 442 -0.56 35.60 18.28
CA ARG A 442 -1.75 36.15 18.94
C ARG A 442 -3.02 35.56 18.29
N PRO A 443 -3.93 34.94 19.08
CA PRO A 443 -5.12 34.31 18.54
C PRO A 443 -6.16 35.35 18.12
N GLU A 444 -7.04 34.96 17.22
CA GLU A 444 -8.24 35.74 16.92
C GLU A 444 -9.17 35.76 18.16
N ILE A 445 -9.69 36.93 18.49
CA ILE A 445 -10.57 37.13 19.64
C ILE A 445 -12.00 37.31 19.16
N LYS A 446 -12.88 36.45 19.65
CA LYS A 446 -14.32 36.56 19.41
C LYS A 446 -14.94 37.42 20.49
N VAL A 447 -15.49 38.56 20.10
CA VAL A 447 -16.30 39.42 20.96
C VAL A 447 -17.76 39.27 20.57
N ARG A 448 -18.66 39.19 21.56
CA ARG A 448 -20.10 39.14 21.32
C ARG A 448 -20.72 40.48 21.66
N PHE A 449 -21.17 41.17 20.62
CA PHE A 449 -21.90 42.42 20.71
C PHE A 449 -23.37 42.14 20.96
N VAL A 450 -23.88 42.70 22.06
CA VAL A 450 -25.22 42.43 22.55
C VAL A 450 -26.08 43.68 22.47
N LYS A 451 -27.28 43.51 21.92
CA LYS A 451 -28.33 44.53 21.85
C LYS A 451 -29.49 44.20 22.79
N ARG A 452 -29.79 45.10 23.74
CA ARG A 452 -30.74 44.88 24.84
C ARG A 452 -31.85 45.91 24.96
N GLY A 453 -33.02 45.46 25.42
CA GLY A 453 -34.16 46.32 25.73
C GLY A 453 -34.17 46.83 27.18
N PHE A 454 -34.47 48.11 27.36
CA PHE A 454 -34.29 48.82 28.64
C PHE A 454 -35.28 48.44 29.77
N ILE A 455 -36.48 47.95 29.46
CA ILE A 455 -37.54 47.73 30.48
C ILE A 455 -37.68 46.27 30.90
N ASN A 456 -37.27 45.31 30.05
CA ASN A 456 -37.53 43.89 30.30
C ASN A 456 -36.26 43.02 30.37
N ASP A 457 -35.06 43.56 30.11
CA ASP A 457 -33.78 42.82 30.00
C ASP A 457 -33.73 41.71 28.93
N TRP A 458 -34.54 41.82 27.87
CA TRP A 458 -34.50 40.84 26.77
C TRP A 458 -33.28 41.15 25.89
N VAL A 459 -32.43 40.15 25.68
CA VAL A 459 -31.39 40.15 24.64
C VAL A 459 -32.08 39.88 23.31
N THR A 460 -31.92 40.80 22.36
CA THR A 460 -32.62 40.73 21.06
C THR A 460 -31.72 40.34 19.90
N GLU A 461 -30.42 40.62 20.00
CA GLU A 461 -29.44 40.31 18.95
C GLU A 461 -28.06 40.15 19.57
N ILE A 462 -27.35 39.10 19.14
CA ILE A 462 -25.95 38.86 19.47
C ILE A 462 -25.19 38.75 18.16
N GLU A 463 -24.28 39.69 17.91
CA GLU A 463 -23.36 39.63 16.79
C GLU A 463 -21.99 39.19 17.31
N GLU A 464 -21.44 38.13 16.74
CA GLU A 464 -20.07 37.72 17.03
C GLU A 464 -19.11 38.37 16.03
N VAL A 465 -18.17 39.15 16.53
CA VAL A 465 -17.13 39.79 15.74
C VAL A 465 -15.78 39.18 16.09
N VAL A 466 -15.00 38.90 15.05
CA VAL A 466 -13.65 38.36 15.16
C VAL A 466 -12.64 39.52 15.05
N LEU A 467 -11.88 39.74 16.11
CA LEU A 467 -10.78 40.71 16.18
C LEU A 467 -9.46 39.97 15.96
N ASN A 468 -8.66 40.41 14.99
CA ASN A 468 -7.42 39.76 14.60
C ASN A 468 -6.39 40.79 14.11
N GLU A 469 -5.22 40.32 13.67
CA GLU A 469 -4.15 41.21 13.21
C GLU A 469 -4.56 42.08 12.01
N GLU A 470 -5.32 41.52 11.05
CA GLU A 470 -5.72 42.23 9.83
C GLU A 470 -6.59 43.46 10.12
N ASN A 471 -7.44 43.39 11.15
CA ASN A 471 -8.26 44.51 11.60
C ASN A 471 -7.65 45.30 12.77
N GLY A 472 -6.38 45.04 13.10
CA GLY A 472 -5.68 45.71 14.21
C GLY A 472 -6.36 45.46 15.56
N TYR A 473 -6.97 44.28 15.73
CA TYR A 473 -7.75 43.88 16.89
C TYR A 473 -8.83 44.88 17.28
N THR A 474 -9.38 45.58 16.29
CA THR A 474 -10.33 46.67 16.47
C THR A 474 -11.53 46.46 15.56
N HIS A 475 -12.73 46.70 16.08
CA HIS A 475 -13.92 46.72 15.25
C HIS A 475 -14.82 47.89 15.63
N THR A 476 -15.43 48.51 14.61
CA THR A 476 -16.35 49.62 14.77
C THR A 476 -17.68 49.30 14.10
N TRP A 477 -18.73 49.14 14.90
CA TRP A 477 -20.10 49.13 14.44
C TRP A 477 -20.54 50.56 14.14
N LYS A 478 -20.89 50.82 12.89
CA LYS A 478 -21.25 52.16 12.44
C LYS A 478 -22.74 52.43 12.58
N ASP A 479 -23.07 53.70 12.76
CA ASP A 479 -24.45 54.19 12.71
C ASP A 479 -25.39 53.50 13.73
N MET A 480 -24.87 53.05 14.87
CA MET A 480 -25.67 52.31 15.84
C MET A 480 -26.78 53.19 16.41
N VAL A 481 -28.01 52.73 16.22
CA VAL A 481 -29.20 53.51 16.49
C VAL A 481 -29.46 53.55 17.99
N GLU A 482 -29.54 54.75 18.55
CA GLU A 482 -29.89 54.96 19.94
C GLU A 482 -31.15 55.82 20.04
N TYR A 483 -32.06 55.41 20.92
CA TYR A 483 -33.32 56.12 21.14
C TYR A 483 -33.14 57.24 22.15
N GLU A 484 -33.72 58.41 21.85
CA GLU A 484 -33.79 59.52 22.79
C GLU A 484 -34.69 59.15 23.98
N SER A 485 -34.14 59.16 25.19
CA SER A 485 -34.86 58.73 26.40
C SER A 485 -35.64 59.87 27.07
N GLY A 486 -35.26 61.12 26.78
CA GLY A 486 -35.80 62.31 27.43
C GLY A 486 -35.35 62.50 28.90
N LYS A 487 -34.38 61.74 29.40
CA LYS A 487 -33.80 61.86 30.77
C LYS A 487 -32.41 62.51 30.76
N GLU A 488 -32.05 63.25 31.81
CA GLU A 488 -30.81 64.06 31.86
C GLU A 488 -29.55 63.23 32.21
N GLU A 489 -29.67 62.21 33.06
CA GLU A 489 -28.56 61.35 33.51
C GLU A 489 -28.12 60.31 32.46
N TYR A 490 -29.04 59.92 31.58
CA TYR A 490 -28.82 59.04 30.42
C TYR A 490 -29.66 59.55 29.25
N PRO A 491 -29.17 60.53 28.46
CA PRO A 491 -29.93 61.16 27.38
C PRO A 491 -30.38 60.17 26.30
N TYR A 492 -29.73 59.01 26.24
CA TYR A 492 -30.03 57.91 25.33
C TYR A 492 -29.98 56.60 26.09
N TYR A 493 -30.79 55.63 25.65
CA TYR A 493 -30.85 54.31 26.28
C TYR A 493 -29.57 53.50 25.98
N PRO A 494 -28.88 52.94 27.00
CA PRO A 494 -27.67 52.14 26.82
C PRO A 494 -28.05 50.73 26.31
N ILE A 495 -28.23 50.61 25.00
CA ILE A 495 -28.77 49.42 24.33
C ILE A 495 -27.67 48.44 23.92
N TYR A 496 -26.41 48.88 23.84
CA TYR A 496 -25.29 48.10 23.28
C TYR A 496 -24.20 47.81 24.32
N SER A 497 -23.71 46.57 24.37
CA SER A 497 -22.66 46.10 25.28
C SER A 497 -21.86 44.95 24.67
N ILE A 498 -20.71 44.60 25.27
CA ILE A 498 -19.90 43.43 24.92
C ILE A 498 -19.97 42.39 26.06
N GLU A 499 -20.21 41.11 25.73
CA GLU A 499 -20.03 40.01 26.70
C GLU A 499 -18.55 39.80 27.03
N ALA A 500 -18.28 39.35 28.25
CA ALA A 500 -16.94 38.90 28.61
C ALA A 500 -16.41 37.88 27.59
N ILE A 501 -15.20 38.10 27.08
CA ILE A 501 -14.57 37.19 26.11
C ILE A 501 -14.16 35.87 26.79
N GLU A 502 -14.01 34.83 25.98
CA GLU A 502 -13.48 33.55 26.46
C GLU A 502 -12.06 33.71 27.02
N THR A 503 -11.74 32.91 28.03
CA THR A 503 -10.39 32.89 28.61
C THR A 503 -9.37 32.47 27.56
N ILE A 504 -8.34 33.29 27.35
CA ILE A 504 -7.29 33.03 26.37
C ILE A 504 -6.15 32.26 27.06
N ASP A 505 -5.82 31.09 26.51
CA ASP A 505 -4.80 30.24 27.11
C ASP A 505 -3.42 30.92 27.11
N GLY A 506 -2.82 31.05 28.30
CA GLY A 506 -1.55 31.76 28.45
C GLY A 506 -1.67 33.27 28.58
N TYR A 507 -2.87 33.82 28.80
CA TYR A 507 -3.07 35.25 29.05
C TYR A 507 -4.08 35.52 30.19
N GLU A 508 -3.95 36.68 30.85
CA GLU A 508 -4.91 37.24 31.82
C GLU A 508 -5.62 38.47 31.22
N THR A 509 -6.96 38.56 31.34
CA THR A 509 -7.81 39.55 30.62
C THR A 509 -8.47 40.60 31.55
N THR A 510 -8.50 41.88 31.12
CA THR A 510 -9.14 43.01 31.84
C THR A 510 -9.90 43.97 30.89
N TYR A 511 -10.77 44.85 31.41
CA TYR A 511 -11.64 45.75 30.63
C TYR A 511 -11.57 47.22 31.12
N SER A 512 -11.72 48.19 30.21
CA SER A 512 -11.59 49.63 30.50
C SER A 512 -12.78 50.29 31.20
N VAL A 513 -13.89 49.57 31.33
CA VAL A 513 -15.16 50.03 31.90
C VAL A 513 -15.65 49.04 32.95
N GLU A 514 -16.45 49.49 33.90
CA GLU A 514 -17.09 48.60 34.86
C GLU A 514 -18.22 47.80 34.21
N LYS A 515 -18.36 46.53 34.62
CA LYS A 515 -19.47 45.69 34.15
C LYS A 515 -20.80 46.19 34.68
N MET A 516 -21.88 45.94 33.94
CA MET A 516 -23.24 46.21 34.42
C MET A 516 -23.54 45.38 35.67
N LYS A 517 -24.33 45.92 36.61
CA LYS A 517 -24.69 45.20 37.84
C LYS A 517 -25.48 43.95 37.47
N ASP A 518 -25.04 42.82 38.01
CA ASP A 518 -25.64 41.48 37.90
C ASP A 518 -25.39 40.67 36.62
N GLU A 519 -24.51 41.12 35.70
CA GLU A 519 -24.18 40.38 34.47
C GLU A 519 -22.70 40.55 34.02
N ASP A 520 -22.14 39.54 33.34
CA ASP A 520 -20.78 39.58 32.77
C ASP A 520 -20.75 40.30 31.39
N VAL A 521 -21.32 41.51 31.36
CA VAL A 521 -21.39 42.38 30.19
C VAL A 521 -20.86 43.78 30.50
N TYR A 522 -20.22 44.37 29.49
CA TYR A 522 -19.49 45.63 29.60
C TYR A 522 -20.10 46.65 28.62
N PRO A 523 -20.63 47.80 29.11
CA PRO A 523 -21.18 48.85 28.25
C PRO A 523 -20.10 49.62 27.50
N PHE A 524 -20.46 50.27 26.39
CA PHE A 524 -19.57 51.27 25.80
C PHE A 524 -19.60 52.56 26.61
N ASP A 525 -18.48 53.28 26.63
CA ASP A 525 -18.42 54.61 27.26
C ASP A 525 -19.25 55.67 26.49
N GLU A 526 -19.26 56.91 27.00
CA GLU A 526 -20.01 58.03 26.40
C GLU A 526 -19.61 58.36 24.95
N ASN A 527 -18.38 57.99 24.55
CA ASN A 527 -17.84 58.19 23.21
C ASN A 527 -18.03 56.94 22.32
N GLY A 528 -18.60 55.87 22.86
CA GLY A 528 -18.81 54.61 22.16
C GLY A 528 -17.59 53.70 22.16
N GLN A 529 -16.65 53.80 23.10
CA GLN A 529 -15.43 52.99 23.15
C GLN A 529 -15.40 51.96 24.28
N LEU A 530 -14.73 50.82 24.03
CA LEU A 530 -14.42 49.78 25.01
C LEU A 530 -13.06 49.12 24.67
N VAL A 531 -12.14 49.06 25.64
CA VAL A 531 -10.81 48.44 25.48
C VAL A 531 -10.68 47.20 26.38
N ILE A 532 -10.20 46.09 25.79
CA ILE A 532 -9.91 44.82 26.45
C ILE A 532 -8.39 44.62 26.46
N THR A 533 -7.77 44.34 27.61
CA THR A 533 -6.31 44.14 27.70
C THR A 533 -5.97 42.69 28.10
N ASN A 534 -5.13 42.01 27.31
CA ASN A 534 -4.65 40.64 27.55
C ASN A 534 -3.14 40.62 27.88
N THR A 535 -2.76 40.04 29.02
CA THR A 535 -1.37 40.02 29.53
C THR A 535 -0.79 38.60 29.56
N ALA A 536 0.38 38.34 28.96
CA ALA A 536 0.93 37.00 28.78
C ALA A 536 1.42 36.29 30.07
N ILE A 537 1.30 34.96 30.11
CA ILE A 537 1.68 34.03 31.19
C ILE A 537 2.74 33.04 30.67
N ASP A 538 3.89 32.94 31.34
CA ASP A 538 4.98 32.03 30.94
C ASP A 538 4.70 30.56 31.33
N LYS A 539 4.53 29.71 30.32
CA LYS A 539 4.25 28.26 30.47
C LYS A 539 5.39 27.37 29.99
N GLN A 540 6.51 27.93 29.52
CA GLN A 540 7.55 27.13 28.89
C GLN A 540 8.48 26.55 29.96
N ALA A 541 8.60 25.22 30.03
CA ALA A 541 9.53 24.62 30.98
C ALA A 541 10.99 24.89 30.59
N PRO A 542 11.87 25.20 31.56
CA PRO A 542 13.29 25.47 31.31
C PRO A 542 14.00 24.25 30.72
N ASN A 543 15.06 24.49 29.95
CA ASN A 543 15.90 23.44 29.39
C ASN A 543 17.07 23.08 30.32
N VAL A 544 17.37 21.78 30.42
CA VAL A 544 18.56 21.24 31.09
C VAL A 544 19.25 20.23 30.18
N SER A 545 20.58 20.27 30.12
CA SER A 545 21.38 19.26 29.41
C SER A 545 22.68 18.96 30.15
N VAL A 546 23.02 17.68 30.23
CA VAL A 546 24.28 17.21 30.81
C VAL A 546 25.31 17.11 29.69
N LYS A 547 26.50 17.64 29.91
CA LYS A 547 27.61 17.63 28.94
C LYS A 547 28.73 16.76 29.48
N GLY A 548 29.31 15.92 28.62
CA GLY A 548 30.30 14.95 29.02
C GLY A 548 30.73 14.03 27.89
N GLU A 549 31.57 13.06 28.24
CA GLU A 549 32.00 11.95 27.40
C GLU A 549 31.31 10.68 27.93
N GLY A 550 30.72 9.90 27.03
CA GLY A 550 29.89 8.75 27.38
C GLY A 550 29.12 8.21 26.18
N ASN A 551 28.16 7.33 26.43
CA ASN A 551 27.24 6.81 25.40
C ASN A 551 25.79 7.08 25.84
N GLY A 552 25.11 7.97 25.13
CA GLY A 552 23.74 8.35 25.43
C GLY A 552 23.61 9.10 26.76
N ASP A 553 22.83 8.54 27.67
CA ASP A 553 22.58 9.05 29.03
C ASP A 553 23.56 8.51 30.08
N ARG A 554 24.54 7.69 29.67
CA ARG A 554 25.59 7.13 30.53
C ARG A 554 26.92 7.83 30.26
N PHE A 555 27.48 8.47 31.28
CA PHE A 555 28.68 9.29 31.17
C PHE A 555 29.84 8.67 31.94
N ARG A 556 30.99 8.53 31.28
CA ARG A 556 32.28 8.25 31.96
C ARG A 556 32.97 9.49 32.48
N LYS A 557 32.58 10.66 31.98
CA LYS A 557 33.09 11.96 32.40
C LYS A 557 32.05 13.01 32.15
N ILE A 558 31.68 13.78 33.15
CA ILE A 558 30.76 14.90 33.01
C ILE A 558 31.57 16.20 33.08
N THR A 559 31.42 17.06 32.09
CA THR A 559 32.12 18.35 31.98
C THR A 559 31.27 19.52 32.47
N GLY A 560 29.95 19.33 32.60
CA GLY A 560 29.06 20.28 33.24
C GLY A 560 27.59 20.05 32.92
N ILE A 561 26.73 20.86 33.53
CA ILE A 561 25.29 20.91 33.25
C ILE A 561 24.94 22.31 32.75
N ALA A 562 24.31 22.37 31.58
CA ALA A 562 23.79 23.60 30.99
C ALA A 562 22.30 23.74 31.29
N VAL A 563 21.89 24.91 31.78
CA VAL A 563 20.48 25.28 31.97
C VAL A 563 20.15 26.54 31.18
N HIS A 564 18.97 26.59 30.59
CA HIS A 564 18.53 27.71 29.75
C HIS A 564 17.03 27.93 29.85
N ASP A 565 16.62 29.19 30.01
CA ASP A 565 15.24 29.64 29.90
C ASP A 565 15.18 31.09 29.42
N THR A 566 14.19 31.42 28.58
CA THR A 566 14.05 32.75 27.98
C THR A 566 13.67 33.82 29.00
N GLU A 567 12.90 33.47 30.04
CA GLU A 567 12.44 34.38 31.09
C GLU A 567 13.25 34.23 32.39
N GLY A 568 13.99 33.13 32.52
CA GLY A 568 15.10 33.00 33.46
C GLY A 568 15.00 31.77 34.35
N VAL A 569 16.13 31.13 34.58
CA VAL A 569 16.24 29.96 35.45
C VAL A 569 16.41 30.39 36.91
N LYS A 570 15.55 29.87 37.79
CA LYS A 570 15.62 30.08 39.23
C LYS A 570 16.67 29.17 39.87
N GLU A 571 16.55 27.87 39.69
CA GLU A 571 17.40 26.88 40.35
C GLU A 571 17.58 25.58 39.55
N LEU A 572 18.69 24.89 39.82
CA LEU A 572 18.97 23.52 39.40
C LEU A 572 19.15 22.65 40.64
N LYS A 573 18.34 21.60 40.76
CA LYS A 573 18.46 20.57 41.79
C LYS A 573 19.02 19.30 41.18
N VAL A 574 20.21 18.86 41.59
CA VAL A 574 20.73 17.53 41.22
C VAL A 574 20.71 16.65 42.47
N ASN A 575 20.00 15.54 42.39
CA ASN A 575 19.71 14.66 43.52
C ASN A 575 19.11 15.45 44.70
N ASN A 576 19.89 15.63 45.78
CA ASN A 576 19.48 16.35 46.99
C ASN A 576 20.10 17.75 47.11
N THR A 577 20.91 18.18 46.14
CA THR A 577 21.64 19.44 46.17
C THR A 577 20.96 20.47 45.27
N ILE A 578 20.66 21.66 45.80
CA ILE A 578 20.03 22.76 45.07
C ILE A 578 21.07 23.86 44.81
N THR A 579 21.15 24.32 43.56
CA THR A 579 22.01 25.42 43.11
C THR A 579 21.14 26.54 42.55
N VAL A 580 21.21 27.73 43.14
CA VAL A 580 20.48 28.93 42.65
C VAL A 580 21.22 29.54 41.46
N ILE A 581 20.50 29.86 40.38
CA ILE A 581 21.08 30.30 39.10
C ILE A 581 20.77 31.77 38.79
N ASN A 582 19.51 32.17 38.94
CA ASN A 582 18.99 33.53 38.67
C ASN A 582 19.54 34.13 37.37
N SER A 583 19.50 33.37 36.27
CA SER A 583 20.01 33.79 34.97
C SER A 583 19.27 33.08 33.84
N LYS A 584 19.18 33.71 32.66
CA LYS A 584 18.60 33.11 31.45
C LYS A 584 19.40 31.90 30.94
N TYR A 585 20.72 31.90 31.15
CA TYR A 585 21.58 30.79 30.78
C TYR A 585 22.70 30.61 31.78
N LYS A 586 22.99 29.35 32.15
CA LYS A 586 24.17 29.04 32.96
C LYS A 586 24.76 27.69 32.58
N TYR A 587 26.08 27.65 32.49
CA TYR A 587 26.86 26.43 32.35
C TYR A 587 27.64 26.18 33.65
N LEU A 588 27.38 25.06 34.31
CA LEU A 588 27.91 24.72 35.63
C LEU A 588 28.89 23.55 35.50
N THR A 589 30.16 23.76 35.82
CA THR A 589 31.24 22.78 35.57
C THR A 589 31.70 22.02 36.82
N ASP A 590 31.38 22.52 38.02
CA ASP A 590 31.80 21.90 39.30
C ASP A 590 30.77 20.85 39.74
N ILE A 591 30.79 19.70 39.06
CA ILE A 591 29.74 18.67 39.16
C ILE A 591 29.58 18.06 40.56
N GLU A 592 30.67 17.96 41.33
CA GLU A 592 30.61 17.47 42.73
C GLU A 592 29.82 18.43 43.61
N LYS A 593 30.07 19.74 43.48
CA LYS A 593 29.28 20.75 44.20
C LYS A 593 27.84 20.82 43.74
N LEU A 594 27.54 20.41 42.50
CA LEU A 594 26.15 20.29 42.04
C LEU A 594 25.42 19.09 42.66
N GLY A 595 26.13 18.11 43.25
CA GLY A 595 25.54 16.91 43.84
C GLY A 595 25.50 15.69 42.92
N VAL A 596 26.26 15.70 41.82
CA VAL A 596 26.47 14.53 40.97
C VAL A 596 27.30 13.50 41.73
N LYS A 597 26.92 12.23 41.67
CA LYS A 597 27.59 11.09 42.31
C LYS A 597 27.68 9.90 41.35
N GLU A 598 28.49 8.90 41.69
CA GLU A 598 28.53 7.64 40.95
C GLU A 598 27.15 6.95 40.93
N GLY A 599 26.80 6.34 39.81
CA GLY A 599 25.51 5.69 39.56
C GLY A 599 24.46 6.63 38.98
N GLU A 600 23.19 6.38 39.30
CA GLU A 600 22.05 7.15 38.79
C GLU A 600 21.94 8.53 39.45
N ASN A 601 21.72 9.55 38.63
CA ASN A 601 21.53 10.94 39.04
C ASN A 601 20.29 11.54 38.37
N THR A 602 19.60 12.42 39.08
CA THR A 602 18.46 13.17 38.53
C THR A 602 18.69 14.67 38.69
N ALA A 603 18.63 15.41 37.58
CA ALA A 603 18.73 16.86 37.55
C ALA A 603 17.37 17.48 37.18
N VAL A 604 16.85 18.34 38.07
CA VAL A 604 15.60 19.08 37.90
C VAL A 604 15.90 20.57 37.84
N VAL A 605 15.55 21.22 36.75
CA VAL A 605 15.66 22.68 36.59
C VAL A 605 14.29 23.31 36.74
N THR A 606 14.21 24.45 37.44
CA THR A 606 12.98 25.22 37.67
C THR A 606 13.20 26.68 37.27
N ASP A 607 12.26 27.28 36.57
CA ASP A 607 12.28 28.70 36.19
C ASP A 607 11.69 29.61 37.28
N ASN A 608 11.62 30.91 37.00
CA ASN A 608 11.05 31.90 37.92
C ASN A 608 9.51 31.82 38.03
N ALA A 609 8.83 31.33 37.00
CA ALA A 609 7.38 31.15 36.94
C ALA A 609 6.92 29.86 37.67
N GLY A 610 7.84 28.96 37.98
CA GLY A 610 7.60 27.69 38.66
C GLY A 610 7.52 26.47 37.73
N ASN A 611 7.75 26.60 36.43
CA ASN A 611 7.80 25.46 35.52
C ASN A 611 9.10 24.68 35.71
N ALA A 612 9.06 23.35 35.59
CA ALA A 612 10.20 22.49 35.86
C ALA A 612 10.40 21.40 34.78
N LYS A 613 11.67 21.02 34.57
CA LYS A 613 12.08 19.92 33.68
C LYS A 613 13.08 19.00 34.39
N SER A 614 12.92 17.69 34.24
CA SER A 614 13.77 16.68 34.85
C SER A 614 14.54 15.88 33.78
N VAL A 615 15.79 15.54 34.05
CA VAL A 615 16.61 14.60 33.28
C VAL A 615 17.32 13.62 34.20
N THR A 616 17.29 12.33 33.86
CA THR A 616 18.05 11.28 34.54
C THR A 616 19.28 10.91 33.70
N PHE A 617 20.42 10.70 34.36
CA PHE A 617 21.67 10.29 33.72
C PHE A 617 22.49 9.42 34.67
N TYR A 618 23.34 8.56 34.12
CA TYR A 618 24.23 7.69 34.89
C TYR A 618 25.67 8.21 34.80
N TYR A 619 26.37 8.24 35.93
CA TYR A 619 27.78 8.60 35.99
C TYR A 619 28.59 7.42 36.48
N ASP A 620 29.52 6.95 35.65
CA ASP A 620 30.28 5.74 35.90
C ASP A 620 31.70 5.88 35.36
N THR A 621 32.65 5.95 36.27
CA THR A 621 34.08 6.16 36.01
C THR A 621 34.89 4.87 36.13
N THR A 622 34.25 3.77 36.52
CA THR A 622 34.89 2.50 36.78
C THR A 622 34.94 1.65 35.52
N ALA A 623 36.10 1.09 35.21
CA ALA A 623 36.23 0.18 34.08
C ALA A 623 35.79 -1.24 34.47
N PRO A 624 35.13 -1.97 33.55
CA PRO A 624 34.71 -3.35 33.80
C PRO A 624 35.93 -4.26 33.95
N THR A 625 35.81 -5.27 34.81
CA THR A 625 36.74 -6.42 34.83
C THR A 625 36.11 -7.59 34.09
N PHE A 626 36.94 -8.46 33.51
CA PHE A 626 36.44 -9.63 32.79
C PHE A 626 37.29 -10.88 33.01
N ASN A 627 36.66 -12.04 32.82
CA ASN A 627 37.25 -13.37 32.88
C ASN A 627 36.95 -14.15 31.59
N TRP A 628 37.99 -14.67 30.94
CA TRP A 628 37.90 -15.41 29.68
C TRP A 628 37.98 -16.92 29.92
N ILE A 629 36.88 -17.62 29.69
CA ILE A 629 36.76 -19.06 29.99
C ILE A 629 36.55 -19.84 28.70
N VAL A 630 37.50 -20.73 28.40
CA VAL A 630 37.41 -21.67 27.27
C VAL A 630 38.23 -22.93 27.55
N ASP A 631 37.72 -24.11 27.18
CA ASP A 631 38.49 -25.34 27.28
C ASP A 631 39.55 -25.41 26.18
N ASN A 632 40.79 -25.07 26.52
CA ASN A 632 41.93 -25.12 25.61
C ASN A 632 42.75 -26.42 25.70
N LYS A 633 42.24 -27.45 26.40
CA LYS A 633 42.92 -28.74 26.59
C LYS A 633 42.43 -29.80 25.59
N THR A 634 41.12 -29.84 25.31
CA THR A 634 40.52 -30.79 24.37
C THR A 634 40.60 -30.31 22.93
N GLN A 635 40.54 -31.21 21.95
CA GLN A 635 40.44 -30.87 20.53
C GLN A 635 38.99 -31.00 20.09
N ALA A 636 38.46 -30.01 19.37
CA ALA A 636 37.04 -29.97 18.99
C ALA A 636 36.85 -29.30 17.62
N GLN A 637 35.68 -29.47 17.01
CA GLN A 637 35.30 -28.79 15.75
C GLN A 637 34.95 -27.31 15.99
N SER A 638 34.45 -26.99 17.17
CA SER A 638 34.16 -25.64 17.62
C SER A 638 34.33 -25.57 19.13
N LYS A 639 34.47 -24.34 19.66
CA LYS A 639 34.51 -24.10 21.09
C LYS A 639 33.65 -22.90 21.44
N GLU A 640 32.78 -23.09 22.42
CA GLU A 640 32.09 -21.98 23.06
C GLU A 640 33.04 -21.34 24.07
N VAL A 641 33.19 -20.03 23.96
CA VAL A 641 33.88 -19.18 24.95
C VAL A 641 32.82 -18.55 25.81
N ARG A 642 33.05 -18.59 27.12
CA ARG A 642 32.27 -17.86 28.12
C ARG A 642 33.10 -16.67 28.62
N LEU A 643 32.57 -15.48 28.45
CA LEU A 643 33.13 -14.23 28.93
C LEU A 643 32.28 -13.74 30.09
N GLU A 644 32.86 -13.65 31.28
CA GLU A 644 32.20 -13.07 32.44
C GLU A 644 32.70 -11.64 32.63
N THR A 645 31.82 -10.70 32.94
CA THR A 645 32.19 -9.31 33.27
C THR A 645 31.55 -8.87 34.59
N SER A 646 32.20 -7.92 35.28
CA SER A 646 31.70 -7.37 36.57
C SER A 646 30.43 -6.55 36.44
N GLU A 647 30.08 -6.15 35.22
CA GLU A 647 28.95 -5.29 34.87
C GLU A 647 28.54 -5.52 33.42
N GLU A 648 27.45 -4.89 32.99
CA GLU A 648 26.99 -4.97 31.60
C GLU A 648 27.94 -4.22 30.66
N ILE A 649 28.28 -4.85 29.53
CA ILE A 649 29.24 -4.31 28.56
C ILE A 649 28.60 -4.13 27.18
N GLN A 650 29.19 -3.25 26.39
CA GLN A 650 29.01 -3.26 24.95
C GLN A 650 29.55 -4.57 24.38
N LEU A 651 28.79 -5.19 23.47
CA LEU A 651 29.23 -6.42 22.82
C LEU A 651 30.57 -6.17 22.10
N PRO A 652 31.65 -6.94 22.41
CA PRO A 652 32.99 -6.65 21.90
C PRO A 652 33.09 -6.64 20.37
N ASP A 653 32.35 -7.53 19.71
CA ASP A 653 32.23 -7.63 18.25
C ASP A 653 30.99 -8.48 17.87
N GLU A 654 30.81 -8.69 16.56
CA GLU A 654 29.72 -9.52 16.04
C GLU A 654 29.87 -10.99 16.47
N GLY A 655 28.78 -11.56 17.00
CA GLY A 655 28.68 -12.96 17.41
C GLY A 655 28.76 -13.22 18.92
N TRP A 656 29.01 -12.20 19.76
CA TRP A 656 28.76 -12.30 21.20
C TRP A 656 27.27 -12.14 21.51
N SER A 657 26.81 -12.85 22.54
CA SER A 657 25.44 -12.74 23.04
C SER A 657 25.41 -12.78 24.57
N LEU A 658 24.62 -11.89 25.19
CA LEU A 658 24.35 -11.91 26.63
C LEU A 658 23.44 -13.10 26.95
N LYS A 659 23.88 -13.99 27.85
CA LYS A 659 23.08 -15.09 28.39
C LYS A 659 22.27 -14.68 29.62
N GLY A 660 22.76 -13.69 30.36
CA GLY A 660 22.14 -13.17 31.57
C GLY A 660 23.17 -12.90 32.66
N GLU A 661 22.68 -12.68 33.88
CA GLU A 661 23.50 -12.49 35.07
C GLU A 661 23.51 -13.78 35.91
N GLU A 662 24.70 -14.26 36.28
CA GLU A 662 24.90 -15.45 37.09
C GLU A 662 25.83 -15.12 38.26
N ASN A 663 25.38 -15.29 39.51
CA ASN A 663 26.20 -15.03 40.72
C ASN A 663 26.85 -13.63 40.78
N GLY A 664 26.18 -12.59 40.25
CA GLY A 664 26.68 -11.21 40.30
C GLY A 664 27.70 -10.87 39.20
N VAL A 665 27.83 -11.69 38.16
CA VAL A 665 28.58 -11.37 36.94
C VAL A 665 27.69 -11.51 35.70
N PHE A 666 27.95 -10.69 34.68
CA PHE A 666 27.26 -10.75 33.40
C PHE A 666 27.97 -11.74 32.49
N VAL A 667 27.21 -12.65 31.87
CA VAL A 667 27.75 -13.78 31.12
C VAL A 667 27.44 -13.63 29.64
N TYR A 668 28.49 -13.61 28.84
CA TYR A 668 28.42 -13.56 27.38
C TYR A 668 29.01 -14.82 26.78
N VAL A 669 28.46 -15.27 25.67
CA VAL A 669 28.99 -16.44 24.94
C VAL A 669 29.21 -16.15 23.46
N LYS A 670 30.24 -16.79 22.91
CA LYS A 670 30.56 -16.81 21.47
C LYS A 670 31.14 -18.17 21.08
N THR A 671 30.68 -18.73 19.97
CA THR A 671 31.24 -19.99 19.43
C THR A 671 32.30 -19.70 18.37
N PHE A 672 33.50 -20.25 18.56
CA PHE A 672 34.62 -20.16 17.63
C PHE A 672 34.74 -21.44 16.81
N TYR A 673 34.96 -21.29 15.51
CA TYR A 673 35.15 -22.39 14.54
C TYR A 673 36.59 -22.47 13.98
N ALA A 674 37.48 -21.61 14.47
CA ALA A 674 38.90 -21.60 14.13
C ALA A 674 39.72 -21.13 15.34
N ASN A 675 41.00 -21.50 15.36
CA ASN A 675 41.93 -21.01 16.38
C ASN A 675 42.05 -19.48 16.27
N TRP A 676 41.98 -18.80 17.41
CA TRP A 676 41.96 -17.34 17.48
C TRP A 676 42.74 -16.87 18.72
N LYS A 677 43.32 -15.68 18.64
CA LYS A 677 43.98 -15.05 19.79
C LYS A 677 43.98 -13.54 19.63
N ASP A 678 43.96 -12.86 20.76
CA ASP A 678 44.19 -11.42 20.84
C ASP A 678 45.12 -11.14 22.03
N LYS A 679 46.10 -10.28 21.79
CA LYS A 679 47.11 -9.91 22.79
C LYS A 679 46.61 -8.87 23.77
N ASN A 680 45.69 -8.02 23.34
CA ASN A 680 45.22 -6.86 24.10
C ASN A 680 43.70 -6.79 24.06
N PHE A 681 43.03 -7.92 24.31
CA PHE A 681 41.57 -7.94 24.32
C PHE A 681 41.05 -7.11 25.49
N THR A 682 40.11 -6.23 25.19
CA THR A 682 39.45 -5.36 26.17
C THR A 682 37.95 -5.47 26.00
N VAL A 683 37.22 -5.25 27.09
CA VAL A 683 35.77 -5.05 27.06
C VAL A 683 35.46 -3.62 27.48
N THR A 684 34.36 -3.09 26.96
CA THR A 684 33.95 -1.70 27.21
C THR A 684 32.58 -1.71 27.85
N ASP A 685 32.40 -1.06 28.98
CA ASP A 685 31.08 -0.95 29.63
C ASP A 685 30.11 -0.08 28.81
N LEU A 686 28.88 0.08 29.31
CA LEU A 686 27.88 0.93 28.66
C LEU A 686 28.23 2.43 28.71
N ALA A 687 28.97 2.92 29.71
CA ALA A 687 29.45 4.31 29.82
C ALA A 687 30.68 4.60 28.92
N GLY A 688 31.27 3.56 28.34
CA GLY A 688 32.45 3.63 27.50
C GLY A 688 33.78 3.54 28.24
N ASN A 689 33.84 3.09 29.50
CA ASN A 689 35.12 2.78 30.14
C ASN A 689 35.64 1.44 29.62
N VAL A 690 36.94 1.39 29.36
CA VAL A 690 37.60 0.23 28.74
C VAL A 690 38.37 -0.51 29.83
N SER A 691 38.19 -1.83 29.90
CA SER A 691 38.90 -2.70 30.84
C SER A 691 40.41 -2.68 30.61
N GLU A 692 41.18 -3.12 31.62
CA GLU A 692 42.59 -3.47 31.39
C GLU A 692 42.73 -4.57 30.32
N PRO A 693 43.68 -4.46 29.38
CA PRO A 693 43.84 -5.44 28.31
C PRO A 693 44.36 -6.77 28.83
N GLN A 694 43.79 -7.88 28.36
CA GLN A 694 44.28 -9.23 28.67
C GLN A 694 44.59 -10.03 27.40
N PHE A 695 45.59 -10.91 27.48
CA PHE A 695 45.83 -11.91 26.44
C PHE A 695 44.79 -13.02 26.52
N VAL A 696 44.09 -13.26 25.42
CA VAL A 696 43.05 -14.31 25.32
C VAL A 696 43.31 -15.17 24.09
N GLU A 697 43.01 -16.46 24.19
CA GLU A 697 43.17 -17.37 23.07
C GLU A 697 42.14 -18.51 23.08
N VAL A 698 41.79 -18.96 21.89
CA VAL A 698 41.05 -20.20 21.60
C VAL A 698 41.95 -21.06 20.73
N LYS A 699 42.33 -22.24 21.24
CA LYS A 699 43.23 -23.18 20.55
C LYS A 699 42.65 -24.58 20.49
N ARG A 700 43.25 -25.44 19.67
CA ARG A 700 42.82 -26.83 19.42
C ARG A 700 41.44 -26.95 18.77
N ILE A 701 41.09 -26.02 17.90
CA ILE A 701 40.01 -26.21 16.93
C ILE A 701 40.62 -26.81 15.66
N ASP A 702 40.06 -27.95 15.22
CA ASP A 702 40.46 -28.63 13.99
C ASP A 702 39.24 -29.17 13.25
N ASN A 703 38.97 -28.55 12.09
CA ASN A 703 37.89 -28.88 11.16
C ASN A 703 38.41 -29.53 9.87
N SER A 704 39.65 -30.02 9.86
CA SER A 704 40.19 -30.72 8.70
C SER A 704 39.62 -32.14 8.58
N ARG A 705 39.18 -32.50 7.37
CA ARG A 705 38.85 -33.89 7.05
C ARG A 705 40.16 -34.68 6.90
N PRO A 706 40.29 -35.85 7.55
CA PRO A 706 41.52 -36.63 7.51
C PRO A 706 41.74 -37.26 6.13
N THR A 707 43.01 -37.33 5.71
CA THR A 707 43.45 -37.98 4.47
C THR A 707 44.65 -38.87 4.74
N VAL A 708 44.83 -39.91 3.91
CA VAL A 708 46.05 -40.73 3.93
C VAL A 708 47.15 -39.94 3.24
N VAL A 709 48.24 -39.65 3.97
CA VAL A 709 49.41 -38.93 3.43
C VAL A 709 50.54 -39.86 3.02
N GLU A 710 50.54 -41.09 3.54
CA GLU A 710 51.53 -42.11 3.23
C GLU A 710 50.91 -43.49 3.44
N LEU A 711 51.16 -44.41 2.50
CA LEU A 711 50.77 -45.82 2.59
C LEU A 711 51.97 -46.67 2.19
N THR A 712 52.35 -47.63 3.04
CA THR A 712 53.46 -48.56 2.78
C THR A 712 53.04 -50.00 3.08
N GLN A 713 53.66 -50.94 2.36
CA GLN A 713 53.56 -52.37 2.58
C GLN A 713 54.92 -52.87 3.08
N ASP A 714 54.94 -53.77 4.06
CA ASP A 714 56.18 -54.34 4.59
C ASP A 714 56.87 -55.30 3.61
N ILE A 715 56.09 -56.00 2.78
CA ILE A 715 56.56 -56.90 1.71
C ILE A 715 55.90 -56.51 0.40
N THR A 716 56.70 -56.17 -0.61
CA THR A 716 56.22 -55.76 -1.95
C THR A 716 56.50 -56.80 -3.04
N ASP A 717 57.46 -57.71 -2.82
CA ASP A 717 57.73 -58.83 -3.70
C ASP A 717 56.69 -59.95 -3.47
N TRP A 718 56.57 -60.90 -4.41
CA TRP A 718 55.72 -62.08 -4.23
C TRP A 718 56.04 -62.80 -2.91
N THR A 719 55.01 -63.13 -2.13
CA THR A 719 55.18 -63.70 -0.81
C THR A 719 54.08 -64.66 -0.41
N ASN A 720 54.45 -65.72 0.31
CA ASN A 720 53.51 -66.63 0.95
C ASN A 720 53.16 -66.23 2.39
N LYS A 721 53.65 -65.07 2.84
CA LYS A 721 53.37 -64.50 4.17
C LYS A 721 52.22 -63.49 4.09
N ASP A 722 51.70 -63.12 5.25
CA ASP A 722 50.76 -62.00 5.35
C ASP A 722 51.49 -60.66 5.11
N VAL A 723 50.82 -59.70 4.48
CA VAL A 723 51.33 -58.35 4.21
C VAL A 723 50.76 -57.38 5.24
N THR A 724 51.61 -56.60 5.89
CA THR A 724 51.22 -55.52 6.80
C THR A 724 51.22 -54.19 6.06
N VAL A 725 50.05 -53.55 5.99
CA VAL A 725 49.91 -52.18 5.47
C VAL A 725 50.04 -51.20 6.63
N THR A 726 50.85 -50.16 6.44
CA THR A 726 50.95 -49.00 7.34
C THR A 726 50.42 -47.77 6.63
N ILE A 727 49.51 -47.05 7.28
CA ILE A 727 49.02 -45.74 6.80
C ILE A 727 49.40 -44.63 7.78
N LYS A 728 49.77 -43.47 7.24
CA LYS A 728 49.90 -42.21 7.99
C LYS A 728 48.84 -41.22 7.56
N THR A 729 48.34 -40.43 8.51
CA THR A 729 47.21 -39.51 8.30
C THR A 729 47.60 -38.04 8.43
N SER A 730 46.88 -37.16 7.74
CA SER A 730 47.12 -35.70 7.75
C SER A 730 46.77 -35.01 9.07
N THR A 731 45.80 -35.55 9.81
CA THR A 731 45.43 -35.10 11.16
C THR A 731 45.27 -36.28 12.13
N ASP A 732 45.14 -35.97 13.41
CA ASP A 732 44.90 -36.94 14.48
C ASP A 732 43.56 -37.66 14.22
N CYS A 733 43.59 -38.99 14.15
CA CYS A 733 42.43 -39.82 13.83
C CYS A 733 42.12 -40.82 14.95
N VAL A 734 40.86 -41.23 15.02
CA VAL A 734 40.51 -42.48 15.72
C VAL A 734 40.96 -43.67 14.88
N ALA A 735 41.27 -44.79 15.55
CA ALA A 735 41.70 -46.01 14.86
C ALA A 735 40.61 -46.49 13.90
N PRO A 736 40.89 -46.60 12.58
CA PRO A 736 39.92 -47.15 11.64
C PRO A 736 39.60 -48.61 11.97
N GLU A 737 38.41 -49.08 11.58
CA GLU A 737 37.94 -50.41 11.96
C GLU A 737 38.89 -51.53 11.48
N GLY A 738 39.32 -52.38 12.42
CA GLY A 738 40.27 -53.46 12.17
C GLY A 738 41.72 -53.01 11.96
N TRP A 739 42.05 -51.73 12.17
CA TRP A 739 43.42 -51.23 12.17
C TRP A 739 43.94 -51.07 13.59
N LYS A 740 45.20 -51.43 13.80
CA LYS A 740 45.93 -51.21 15.06
C LYS A 740 46.49 -49.79 15.08
N GLN A 741 46.20 -49.05 16.14
CA GLN A 741 46.77 -47.73 16.36
C GLN A 741 48.23 -47.81 16.84
N VAL A 742 49.14 -47.20 16.10
CA VAL A 742 50.55 -47.03 16.51
C VAL A 742 50.72 -45.72 17.27
N ASN A 743 50.15 -44.64 16.71
CA ASN A 743 50.02 -43.34 17.36
C ASN A 743 48.80 -42.60 16.78
N LYS A 744 48.57 -41.33 17.13
CA LYS A 744 47.40 -40.57 16.67
C LYS A 744 47.29 -40.39 15.15
N ARG A 745 48.38 -40.59 14.40
CA ARG A 745 48.45 -40.41 12.95
C ARG A 745 49.04 -41.60 12.20
N THR A 746 49.18 -42.76 12.84
CA THR A 746 49.79 -43.94 12.21
C THR A 746 49.05 -45.19 12.63
N PHE A 747 48.63 -45.98 11.64
CA PHE A 747 47.82 -47.17 11.83
C PHE A 747 48.36 -48.32 10.97
N THR A 748 48.25 -49.55 11.47
CA THR A 748 48.68 -50.76 10.75
C THR A 748 47.60 -51.82 10.67
N LYS A 749 47.55 -52.59 9.60
CA LYS A 749 46.63 -53.73 9.43
C LYS A 749 47.28 -54.85 8.62
N VAL A 750 47.03 -56.08 9.02
CA VAL A 750 47.56 -57.30 8.39
C VAL A 750 46.54 -57.85 7.41
N PHE A 751 46.99 -58.22 6.21
CA PHE A 751 46.19 -58.78 5.12
C PHE A 751 46.76 -60.13 4.69
N ASN A 752 45.87 -61.08 4.40
CA ASN A 752 46.24 -62.49 4.17
C ASN A 752 45.86 -63.00 2.76
N ALA A 753 45.29 -62.13 1.92
CA ALA A 753 44.85 -62.42 0.56
C ALA A 753 45.00 -61.16 -0.31
N ASN A 754 45.04 -61.35 -1.63
CA ASN A 754 45.01 -60.26 -2.59
C ASN A 754 43.60 -59.66 -2.72
N GLY A 755 43.53 -58.39 -3.09
CA GLY A 755 42.26 -57.70 -3.31
C GLY A 755 42.37 -56.18 -3.36
N GLU A 756 41.24 -55.56 -3.70
CA GLU A 756 41.02 -54.12 -3.58
C GLU A 756 40.43 -53.81 -2.20
N TYR A 757 41.04 -52.88 -1.49
CA TYR A 757 40.67 -52.49 -0.14
C TYR A 757 40.42 -50.99 -0.05
N SER A 758 39.60 -50.60 0.93
CA SER A 758 39.34 -49.20 1.25
C SER A 758 39.54 -48.94 2.74
N VAL A 759 40.07 -47.77 3.08
CA VAL A 759 40.06 -47.28 4.46
C VAL A 759 39.40 -45.92 4.52
N THR A 760 38.46 -45.77 5.44
CA THR A 760 37.83 -44.49 5.76
C THR A 760 38.38 -43.99 7.08
N LEU A 761 38.90 -42.76 7.08
CA LEU A 761 39.49 -42.14 8.26
C LEU A 761 38.47 -41.24 8.95
N THR A 762 38.45 -41.25 10.29
CA THR A 762 37.67 -40.29 11.09
C THR A 762 38.61 -39.56 12.03
N SER A 763 38.57 -38.22 12.02
CA SER A 763 39.40 -37.39 12.91
C SER A 763 39.02 -37.62 14.37
N VAL A 764 39.89 -37.28 15.31
CA VAL A 764 39.54 -37.27 16.75
C VAL A 764 38.43 -36.28 17.10
N THR A 765 38.12 -35.34 16.20
CA THR A 765 37.00 -34.41 16.31
C THR A 765 35.71 -34.93 15.67
N GLY A 766 35.71 -36.13 15.07
CA GLY A 766 34.52 -36.78 14.51
C GLY A 766 34.25 -36.50 13.03
N LEU A 767 35.17 -35.87 12.29
CA LEU A 767 35.02 -35.65 10.85
C LEU A 767 35.52 -36.85 10.07
N THR A 768 34.65 -37.42 9.23
CA THR A 768 34.98 -38.54 8.36
C THR A 768 35.49 -38.03 7.00
N GLY A 769 36.65 -38.53 6.57
CA GLY A 769 37.22 -38.26 5.25
C GLY A 769 36.67 -39.22 4.18
N ASP A 770 37.07 -39.01 2.93
CA ASP A 770 36.71 -39.92 1.85
C ASP A 770 37.42 -41.27 1.99
N ALA A 771 36.83 -42.32 1.40
CA ALA A 771 37.45 -43.64 1.36
C ALA A 771 38.72 -43.62 0.50
N HIS A 772 39.85 -44.02 1.08
CA HIS A 772 41.11 -44.19 0.36
C HIS A 772 41.22 -45.62 -0.14
N LEU A 773 41.32 -45.80 -1.47
CA LEU A 773 41.41 -47.09 -2.14
C LEU A 773 42.88 -47.52 -2.31
N PHE A 774 43.19 -48.79 -2.07
CA PHE A 774 44.50 -49.39 -2.31
C PHE A 774 44.36 -50.89 -2.57
N SER A 775 45.34 -51.51 -3.22
CA SER A 775 45.32 -52.93 -3.54
C SER A 775 46.53 -53.68 -3.01
N ILE A 776 46.34 -54.98 -2.78
CA ILE A 776 47.39 -55.95 -2.46
C ILE A 776 47.32 -57.04 -3.52
N THR A 777 48.45 -57.29 -4.19
CA THR A 777 48.49 -58.14 -5.39
C THR A 777 49.63 -59.17 -5.38
N ASN A 778 50.40 -59.24 -4.29
CA ASN A 778 51.65 -60.01 -4.21
C ASN A 778 51.59 -61.17 -3.22
N ILE A 779 50.43 -61.47 -2.61
CA ILE A 779 50.27 -62.62 -1.73
C ILE A 779 49.94 -63.85 -2.58
N ASP A 780 50.82 -64.84 -2.55
CA ASP A 780 50.57 -66.16 -3.15
C ASP A 780 50.94 -67.26 -2.16
N LYS A 781 49.91 -67.99 -1.71
CA LYS A 781 50.03 -69.07 -0.71
C LYS A 781 49.80 -70.45 -1.33
N GLU A 782 49.52 -70.50 -2.62
CA GLU A 782 49.25 -71.75 -3.32
C GLU A 782 50.57 -72.27 -3.91
N ALA A 783 50.79 -73.58 -3.82
CA ALA A 783 51.93 -74.17 -4.47
C ALA A 783 51.70 -74.24 -5.98
N PRO A 784 52.74 -74.09 -6.82
CA PRO A 784 52.63 -74.19 -8.26
C PRO A 784 52.05 -75.56 -8.66
N VAL A 785 51.09 -75.57 -9.58
CA VAL A 785 50.40 -76.81 -9.99
C VAL A 785 51.19 -77.49 -11.11
N ILE A 786 51.54 -78.76 -10.89
CA ILE A 786 52.21 -79.59 -11.90
C ILE A 786 51.17 -80.22 -12.83
N ASP A 787 51.33 -80.02 -14.13
CA ASP A 787 50.50 -80.67 -15.15
C ASP A 787 51.04 -82.08 -15.46
N TYR A 788 50.56 -83.05 -14.69
CA TYR A 788 50.96 -84.44 -14.86
C TYR A 788 50.60 -84.99 -16.25
N ALA A 789 49.53 -84.51 -16.88
CA ALA A 789 49.11 -84.97 -18.21
C ALA A 789 50.04 -84.44 -19.32
N ALA A 790 50.50 -83.18 -19.20
CA ALA A 790 51.50 -82.60 -20.09
C ALA A 790 52.86 -83.32 -19.96
N ILE A 791 53.27 -83.68 -18.74
CA ILE A 791 54.49 -84.47 -18.51
C ILE A 791 54.35 -85.86 -19.13
N GLU A 792 53.23 -86.55 -18.90
CA GLU A 792 52.99 -87.91 -19.41
C GLU A 792 52.97 -87.93 -20.95
N SER A 793 52.24 -87.01 -21.58
CA SER A 793 52.15 -86.92 -23.05
C SER A 793 53.48 -86.59 -23.74
N ALA A 794 54.44 -85.99 -23.01
CA ALA A 794 55.79 -85.71 -23.48
C ALA A 794 56.80 -86.81 -23.14
N ASN A 795 56.38 -87.95 -22.56
CA ASN A 795 57.24 -88.96 -21.93
C ASN A 795 58.21 -88.36 -20.89
N GLY A 796 57.77 -87.34 -20.16
CA GLY A 796 58.59 -86.62 -19.19
C GLY A 796 58.93 -87.38 -17.91
N TYR A 797 58.18 -88.45 -17.58
CA TYR A 797 58.41 -89.33 -16.41
C TYR A 797 59.44 -90.44 -16.63
N ARG A 798 59.98 -90.59 -17.85
CA ARG A 798 61.00 -91.58 -18.16
C ARG A 798 61.77 -91.13 -19.38
N LYS A 799 63.08 -90.92 -19.23
CA LYS A 799 63.95 -90.51 -20.33
C LYS A 799 65.21 -91.34 -20.36
N GLU A 800 65.47 -91.96 -21.51
CA GLU A 800 66.73 -92.63 -21.76
C GLU A 800 67.78 -91.60 -22.13
N ILE A 801 68.91 -91.64 -21.43
CA ILE A 801 70.08 -90.80 -21.69
C ILE A 801 71.27 -91.71 -22.00
N PRO A 802 72.15 -91.32 -22.95
CA PRO A 802 73.35 -92.09 -23.22
C PRO A 802 74.29 -92.06 -22.01
N VAL A 803 75.04 -93.15 -21.82
CA VAL A 803 76.12 -93.20 -20.82
C VAL A 803 77.16 -92.14 -21.17
N ASN A 804 77.48 -91.29 -20.21
CA ASN A 804 78.46 -90.22 -20.34
C ASN A 804 79.75 -90.61 -19.60
N GLU A 805 80.81 -90.91 -20.35
CA GLU A 805 82.12 -91.24 -19.78
C GLU A 805 82.91 -90.01 -19.27
N GLY A 806 82.36 -88.80 -19.48
CA GLY A 806 82.94 -87.52 -19.05
C GLY A 806 82.57 -87.09 -17.62
N GLU A 807 82.50 -85.78 -17.40
CA GLU A 807 82.01 -85.20 -16.13
C GLU A 807 80.50 -85.44 -15.97
N GLU A 808 80.05 -85.58 -14.71
CA GLU A 808 78.62 -85.75 -14.39
C GLU A 808 77.82 -84.53 -14.85
N TYR A 809 76.54 -84.75 -15.19
CA TYR A 809 75.65 -83.64 -15.52
C TYR A 809 75.48 -82.71 -14.31
N THR A 810 75.56 -81.40 -14.55
CA THR A 810 75.28 -80.40 -13.51
C THR A 810 73.79 -80.36 -13.19
N GLU A 811 73.44 -79.81 -12.02
CA GLU A 811 72.05 -79.62 -11.58
C GLU A 811 71.23 -78.83 -12.62
N GLU A 812 71.82 -77.76 -13.19
CA GLU A 812 71.19 -76.97 -14.25
C GLU A 812 70.97 -77.78 -15.52
N LYS A 813 71.93 -78.66 -15.87
CA LYS A 813 71.81 -79.49 -17.06
C LYS A 813 70.73 -80.57 -16.90
N LEU A 814 70.59 -81.13 -15.70
CA LEU A 814 69.50 -82.03 -15.37
C LEU A 814 68.15 -81.32 -15.45
N VAL A 815 68.02 -80.12 -14.88
CA VAL A 815 66.79 -79.32 -14.99
C VAL A 815 66.45 -79.03 -16.46
N GLU A 816 67.41 -78.61 -17.29
CA GLU A 816 67.20 -78.38 -18.73
C GLU A 816 66.77 -79.65 -19.48
N MET A 817 67.32 -80.80 -19.11
CA MET A 817 67.03 -82.07 -19.77
C MET A 817 65.67 -82.65 -19.38
N PHE A 818 65.23 -82.44 -18.15
CA PHE A 818 64.14 -83.20 -17.54
C PHE A 818 62.96 -82.34 -17.08
N THR A 819 62.96 -81.04 -17.35
CA THR A 819 61.84 -80.15 -17.01
C THR A 819 61.50 -79.24 -18.18
N LYS A 820 60.27 -78.74 -18.22
CA LYS A 820 59.86 -77.69 -19.17
C LYS A 820 58.97 -76.66 -18.46
N PRO A 821 59.13 -75.35 -18.76
CA PRO A 821 58.29 -74.30 -18.16
C PRO A 821 56.79 -74.54 -18.32
N GLU A 822 56.34 -75.11 -19.44
CA GLU A 822 54.93 -75.41 -19.71
C GLU A 822 54.33 -76.54 -18.85
N TRP A 823 55.12 -77.28 -18.08
CA TRP A 823 54.62 -78.35 -17.21
C TRP A 823 54.13 -77.87 -15.85
N VAL A 824 54.25 -76.57 -15.57
CA VAL A 824 53.83 -75.98 -14.32
C VAL A 824 53.02 -74.73 -14.61
N SER A 825 51.88 -74.61 -13.94
CA SER A 825 51.04 -73.41 -13.93
C SER A 825 50.99 -72.84 -12.52
N ASP A 826 51.12 -71.53 -12.40
CA ASP A 826 51.13 -70.87 -11.11
C ASP A 826 50.46 -69.49 -11.17
N ASN A 827 49.90 -69.02 -10.04
CA ASN A 827 49.23 -67.73 -9.93
C ASN A 827 50.21 -66.55 -10.10
N SER A 828 51.48 -66.72 -9.73
CA SER A 828 52.54 -65.72 -9.94
C SER A 828 53.13 -65.73 -11.36
N GLY A 829 52.73 -66.69 -12.21
CA GLY A 829 53.13 -66.81 -13.61
C GLY A 829 54.06 -67.99 -13.88
N THR A 830 55.37 -67.83 -13.67
CA THR A 830 56.39 -68.84 -14.03
C THR A 830 57.07 -69.45 -12.81
N ALA A 831 57.11 -70.77 -12.73
CA ALA A 831 57.88 -71.49 -11.72
C ALA A 831 59.32 -71.74 -12.16
N THR A 832 60.24 -71.74 -11.19
CA THR A 832 61.65 -72.10 -11.37
C THR A 832 61.87 -73.54 -10.92
N PHE A 833 62.49 -74.36 -11.77
CA PHE A 833 62.79 -75.75 -11.42
C PHE A 833 64.16 -75.89 -10.75
N LYS A 834 64.25 -76.79 -9.77
CA LYS A 834 65.49 -77.24 -9.15
C LYS A 834 65.46 -78.76 -8.99
N VAL A 835 66.57 -79.42 -9.23
CA VAL A 835 66.71 -80.85 -8.95
C VAL A 835 66.94 -81.08 -7.46
N ASP A 836 66.42 -82.18 -6.92
CA ASP A 836 66.65 -82.61 -5.54
C ASP A 836 68.10 -83.08 -5.38
N LYS A 837 68.97 -82.16 -4.95
CA LYS A 837 70.39 -82.44 -4.72
C LYS A 837 70.62 -83.59 -3.73
N TRP A 838 69.83 -83.64 -2.67
CA TRP A 838 69.98 -84.69 -1.67
C TRP A 838 69.63 -86.05 -2.27
N GLY A 839 68.54 -86.11 -3.04
CA GLY A 839 68.12 -87.30 -3.77
C GLY A 839 69.15 -87.76 -4.82
N LEU A 840 69.82 -86.84 -5.52
CA LEU A 840 70.90 -87.18 -6.45
C LEU A 840 72.08 -87.86 -5.74
N GLU A 841 72.49 -87.36 -4.57
CA GLU A 841 73.67 -87.83 -3.84
C GLU A 841 73.42 -89.13 -3.06
N HIS A 842 72.19 -89.38 -2.61
CA HIS A 842 71.86 -90.49 -1.70
C HIS A 842 70.90 -91.53 -2.29
N GLY A 843 70.29 -91.24 -3.45
CA GLY A 843 69.23 -92.06 -4.04
C GLY A 843 67.85 -91.75 -3.46
N LEU A 844 66.79 -92.09 -4.19
CA LEU A 844 65.40 -91.85 -3.83
C LEU A 844 64.59 -93.15 -3.92
N ASP A 845 63.70 -93.37 -2.95
CA ASP A 845 62.72 -94.49 -2.95
C ASP A 845 63.31 -95.88 -3.25
N GLY A 846 64.53 -96.15 -2.79
CA GLY A 846 65.22 -97.41 -2.98
C GLY A 846 66.00 -97.52 -4.29
N TYR A 847 65.98 -96.50 -5.15
CA TYR A 847 66.89 -96.36 -6.29
C TYR A 847 68.26 -95.88 -5.81
N GLN A 848 69.31 -96.32 -6.52
CA GLN A 848 70.68 -95.88 -6.29
C GLN A 848 70.89 -94.39 -6.64
N PRO A 849 71.90 -93.70 -6.07
CA PRO A 849 72.27 -92.35 -6.45
C PRO A 849 72.45 -92.21 -7.96
N PHE A 850 71.95 -91.11 -8.53
CA PHE A 850 72.04 -90.89 -9.96
C PHE A 850 73.48 -90.68 -10.41
N THR A 851 73.90 -91.39 -11.45
CA THR A 851 75.18 -91.17 -12.14
C THR A 851 74.98 -91.42 -13.63
N SER A 852 75.58 -90.56 -14.45
CA SER A 852 75.58 -90.69 -15.91
C SER A 852 76.62 -91.69 -16.43
N LYS A 853 77.48 -92.23 -15.55
CA LYS A 853 78.62 -93.07 -15.92
C LYS A 853 78.32 -94.57 -15.97
N THR A 854 77.25 -95.01 -15.30
CA THR A 854 76.87 -96.43 -15.27
C THR A 854 75.44 -96.64 -15.79
N PRO A 855 75.21 -97.65 -16.65
CA PRO A 855 73.86 -98.03 -17.06
C PRO A 855 73.01 -98.44 -15.85
N GLY A 856 71.77 -97.95 -15.77
CA GLY A 856 70.83 -98.32 -14.72
C GLY A 856 69.50 -97.59 -14.82
N GLU A 857 68.52 -98.04 -14.04
CA GLU A 857 67.34 -97.25 -13.73
C GLU A 857 67.63 -96.40 -12.49
N TYR A 858 67.31 -95.11 -12.57
CA TYR A 858 67.49 -94.13 -11.52
C TYR A 858 66.20 -93.35 -11.36
N LYS A 859 66.02 -92.75 -10.18
CA LYS A 859 64.90 -91.88 -9.88
C LYS A 859 65.41 -90.54 -9.43
N VAL A 860 64.96 -89.46 -10.07
CA VAL A 860 65.40 -88.09 -9.77
C VAL A 860 64.17 -87.22 -9.50
N ARG A 861 64.15 -86.53 -8.35
CA ARG A 861 63.09 -85.59 -7.99
C ARG A 861 63.42 -84.18 -8.46
N PHE A 862 62.43 -83.48 -8.97
CA PHE A 862 62.50 -82.07 -9.31
C PHE A 862 61.46 -81.29 -8.51
N TYR A 863 61.84 -80.13 -8.02
CA TYR A 863 60.95 -79.16 -7.37
C TYR A 863 60.71 -77.98 -8.30
N ALA A 864 59.45 -77.59 -8.47
CA ALA A 864 59.06 -76.33 -9.07
C ALA A 864 58.76 -75.33 -7.95
N TYR A 865 59.45 -74.20 -7.94
CA TYR A 865 59.24 -73.09 -7.00
C TYR A 865 58.56 -71.92 -7.70
N ASP A 866 57.49 -71.39 -7.13
CA ASP A 866 56.92 -70.12 -7.59
C ASP A 866 57.74 -68.90 -7.13
N ALA A 867 57.31 -67.70 -7.50
CA ALA A 867 57.96 -66.45 -7.10
C ALA A 867 57.79 -66.12 -5.60
N ALA A 868 56.78 -66.68 -4.93
CA ALA A 868 56.52 -66.53 -3.49
C ALA A 868 57.30 -67.52 -2.62
N GLY A 869 57.95 -68.51 -3.24
CA GLY A 869 58.72 -69.58 -2.60
C GLY A 869 57.91 -70.83 -2.24
N ASN A 870 56.65 -70.95 -2.66
CA ASN A 870 55.93 -72.22 -2.54
C ASN A 870 56.46 -73.21 -3.58
N ASN A 871 56.34 -74.51 -3.29
CA ASN A 871 56.85 -75.52 -4.21
C ASN A 871 55.97 -76.77 -4.30
N SER A 872 56.06 -77.38 -5.46
CA SER A 872 55.56 -78.73 -5.76
C SER A 872 56.70 -79.57 -6.31
N SER A 873 56.60 -80.89 -6.22
CA SER A 873 57.62 -81.79 -6.75
C SER A 873 57.04 -82.92 -7.60
N PHE A 874 57.86 -83.43 -8.50
CA PHE A 874 57.60 -84.63 -9.29
C PHE A 874 58.89 -85.41 -9.47
N ASP A 875 58.75 -86.70 -9.77
CA ASP A 875 59.86 -87.62 -9.96
C ASP A 875 59.96 -88.04 -11.43
N VAL A 876 61.17 -88.25 -11.93
CA VAL A 876 61.50 -88.75 -13.29
C VAL A 876 62.39 -89.98 -13.21
#